data_AF-A0AAD0RZB1-F1
#
_entry.id   AF-A0AAD0RZB1-F1
#
_cell.length_a   1.000
_cell.length_b   1.000
_cell.length_c   1.000
_cell.angle_alpha   90.00
_cell.angle_beta   90.00
_cell.angle_gamma   90.00
#
_symmetry.space_group_name_H-M   'P 1'
#
loop_
_entity.id
_entity.type
_entity.pdbx_description
1 polymer ?
#
loop_
_entity_poly.entity_id
_entity_poly.type
_entity_poly.pdbx_seq_one_letter_code
_entity_poly.pdbx_strand_id
1 'polypeptide(L)'
;MPAFTAEQASINNGSKVVQINSGESVANIRSGDFLVLAGFIVEINRAFVGAANEQLIELVQAWSHSTQSNQSCIVIPTTAEFKTVVAALNEANMLVNNNYKAMQDWQTKTGTVTFSNKDGTTTTVKTLKQIEADNAAQLEAYHPYPWAMRKVEFEARRAANNENFAASGFVHFGKHYDNGSSELKVAEGLYTRIDTANNLRLGRVSSTSQGLSKTNHPFINVSGVVTKIEYLSREDSIFNQVKLPPAEDGTRTYDNATGLSVTHATSAIAFASETATNKVVTDRVDMFGFEPFLREINDADPFVYKYGLPQSLATSIKGVPTESDTVRPITYFAWYEGDTTSRGKGVNWQTATEAQRIAIASDLENNIYFDDATGKFYQWCVRGRSFAGLGNGDWYSIDANVPNSLSSGILGFGNNLTNARVDPIGHKDNPVGSLGSYFFSQTVGSWAEDKGETGLFTVRQYSAPNSAVAVNGECYFLVCGTINRLNKGGFHPSFNPLGASSYVADTSQNPRPWNHQNVKGAGLLTSKAACFDFGTTVGQVSETTGFIGNTQGVYGSGREDGRYYDAIYANGQGGVCRDMRYKASEITDFDFFKADKDIKAGKYRGLELIPLTRVYDFAIISPDSTSGTYPNLSYTIEKLYNNIKELEDGEYYYVYNKSTGELFDSRTVDLLLTSSTRRHLYYPTSWGSSVDVAVIYYELTQTTVSYSYTASDIIGNPVNILQCTDLSKGWIGRWVPLIPDGTSKEFKLRAPVLSKVSVNYTTDGGATWITYPSWTSLAIFDDITNSWTGSFLGNAVYISNYKAIAKITKNVENDLIYGGVQGLGSMIFASSRARDETARGLGYSLINEVVTSNNISSVGVDQSYLSLKAVQFGDALEKLIGFSQLLGSHEDLSLAPPTNNSPAFKTLNYNVVRNQQGFINYAYTGLTYDSIAGDWGDDSKIHIASNQTTIPDQNGNENLIGTACCVESLGWIKK
;
A
#
# COMPACT_ATOMS: atom_id res chain seq x y z
N MET A 1 -57.19 -95.31 -0.63
CA MET A 1 -56.38 -96.53 -0.86
C MET A 1 -55.61 -96.79 0.43
N PRO A 2 -55.55 -98.04 0.93
CA PRO A 2 -54.69 -98.36 2.08
C PRO A 2 -53.24 -97.98 1.76
N ALA A 3 -52.54 -97.35 2.70
CA ALA A 3 -51.16 -96.90 2.50
C ALA A 3 -50.16 -98.06 2.53
N PHE A 4 -50.58 -99.17 3.14
CA PHE A 4 -49.88 -100.43 3.16
C PHE A 4 -50.93 -101.56 3.23
N THR A 5 -50.65 -102.65 2.55
CA THR A 5 -51.44 -103.89 2.59
C THR A 5 -50.45 -105.03 2.71
N ALA A 6 -50.73 -105.97 3.61
CA ALA A 6 -50.01 -107.23 3.68
C ALA A 6 -50.99 -108.39 3.61
N GLU A 7 -50.63 -109.42 2.84
CA GLU A 7 -51.48 -110.60 2.66
C GLU A 7 -51.54 -111.48 3.90
N GLN A 8 -50.46 -111.53 4.70
CA GLN A 8 -50.37 -112.36 5.89
C GLN A 8 -49.63 -111.66 7.03
N ALA A 9 -50.34 -111.46 8.13
CA ALA A 9 -49.80 -110.92 9.37
C ALA A 9 -50.29 -111.74 10.57
N SER A 10 -49.43 -111.85 11.59
CA SER A 10 -49.70 -112.58 12.82
C SER A 10 -49.44 -111.73 14.06
N ILE A 11 -50.26 -111.92 15.09
CA ILE A 11 -50.05 -111.35 16.41
C ILE A 11 -50.66 -112.25 17.48
N ASN A 12 -49.91 -112.48 18.56
CA ASN A 12 -50.40 -113.22 19.72
C ASN A 12 -51.26 -112.33 20.62
N ASN A 13 -52.30 -112.90 21.24
CA ASN A 13 -53.06 -112.23 22.30
C ASN A 13 -52.11 -111.71 23.39
N GLY A 14 -52.28 -110.45 23.78
CA GLY A 14 -51.43 -109.75 24.75
C GLY A 14 -50.09 -109.24 24.20
N SER A 15 -49.73 -109.53 22.95
CA SER A 15 -48.53 -108.97 22.29
C SER A 15 -48.79 -107.55 21.79
N LYS A 16 -47.75 -106.73 21.68
CA LYS A 16 -47.80 -105.44 20.96
C LYS A 16 -47.27 -105.53 19.54
N VAL A 17 -46.63 -106.63 19.18
CA VAL A 17 -45.88 -106.74 17.92
C VAL A 17 -46.66 -107.63 16.97
N VAL A 18 -47.06 -107.04 15.86
CA VAL A 18 -47.60 -107.72 14.69
C VAL A 18 -46.42 -108.01 13.76
N GLN A 19 -46.27 -109.28 13.39
CA GLN A 19 -45.29 -109.71 12.40
C GLN A 19 -45.96 -109.84 11.04
N ILE A 20 -45.37 -109.23 10.02
CA ILE A 20 -45.80 -109.37 8.63
C ILE A 20 -45.08 -110.58 8.04
N ASN A 21 -45.81 -111.68 7.89
CA ASN A 21 -45.27 -112.95 7.43
C ASN A 21 -45.15 -113.01 5.90
N SER A 22 -45.96 -112.25 5.17
CA SER A 22 -45.91 -112.13 3.71
C SER A 22 -44.74 -111.27 3.20
N GLY A 23 -44.02 -110.59 4.10
CA GLY A 23 -42.72 -109.96 3.81
C GLY A 23 -42.78 -108.55 3.20
N GLU A 24 -43.96 -107.93 3.08
CA GLU A 24 -44.09 -106.57 2.55
C GLU A 24 -43.40 -105.55 3.47
N SER A 25 -42.69 -104.60 2.85
CA SER A 25 -41.90 -103.60 3.57
C SER A 25 -42.79 -102.66 4.39
N VAL A 26 -42.54 -102.59 5.70
CA VAL A 26 -43.25 -101.69 6.61
C VAL A 26 -42.70 -100.26 6.60
N ALA A 27 -41.75 -99.94 5.71
CA ALA A 27 -41.03 -98.66 5.67
C ALA A 27 -41.91 -97.42 5.45
N ASN A 28 -43.11 -97.58 4.89
CA ASN A 28 -44.05 -96.48 4.62
C ASN A 28 -45.13 -96.30 5.68
N ILE A 29 -45.14 -97.14 6.72
CA ILE A 29 -46.06 -97.04 7.84
C ILE A 29 -45.50 -96.01 8.84
N ARG A 30 -46.37 -95.15 9.38
CA ARG A 30 -45.98 -94.09 10.31
C ARG A 30 -46.62 -94.31 11.69
N SER A 31 -45.99 -93.74 12.72
CA SER A 31 -46.57 -93.67 14.07
C SER A 31 -47.91 -92.92 14.02
N GLY A 32 -48.93 -93.45 14.68
CA GLY A 32 -50.28 -92.88 14.70
C GLY A 32 -51.16 -93.29 13.52
N ASP A 33 -50.67 -94.11 12.58
CA ASP A 33 -51.53 -94.77 11.58
C ASP A 33 -52.36 -95.89 12.23
N PHE A 34 -53.47 -96.27 11.61
CA PHE A 34 -54.28 -97.39 12.10
C PHE A 34 -54.02 -98.67 11.31
N LEU A 35 -53.65 -99.74 12.01
CA LEU A 35 -53.64 -101.08 11.46
C LEU A 35 -55.04 -101.68 11.54
N VAL A 36 -55.51 -102.24 10.44
CA VAL A 36 -56.70 -103.09 10.40
C VAL A 36 -56.25 -104.53 10.15
N LEU A 37 -56.44 -105.40 11.14
CA LEU A 37 -56.07 -106.82 11.08
C LEU A 37 -57.26 -107.67 11.52
N ALA A 38 -57.67 -108.62 10.68
CA ALA A 38 -58.86 -109.46 10.92
C ALA A 38 -60.15 -108.66 11.25
N GLY A 39 -60.28 -107.45 10.70
CA GLY A 39 -61.41 -106.55 10.92
C GLY A 39 -61.31 -105.65 12.17
N PHE A 40 -60.30 -105.82 13.02
CA PHE A 40 -60.06 -104.97 14.18
C PHE A 40 -59.11 -103.82 13.83
N ILE A 41 -59.43 -102.63 14.32
CA ILE A 41 -58.65 -101.41 14.08
C ILE A 41 -57.88 -101.05 15.34
N VAL A 42 -56.56 -100.92 15.23
CA VAL A 42 -55.66 -100.59 16.34
C VAL A 42 -54.62 -99.57 15.90
N GLU A 43 -54.18 -98.72 16.82
CA GLU A 43 -53.20 -97.67 16.53
C GLU A 43 -51.77 -98.23 16.53
N ILE A 44 -51.01 -97.83 15.53
CA ILE A 44 -49.60 -98.19 15.35
C ILE A 44 -48.74 -97.19 16.12
N ASN A 45 -47.87 -97.69 16.98
CA ASN A 45 -46.84 -96.89 17.63
C ASN A 45 -45.67 -96.64 16.69
N ARG A 46 -45.21 -97.69 16.01
CA ARG A 46 -44.16 -97.59 14.98
C ARG A 46 -44.12 -98.86 14.14
N ALA A 47 -43.51 -98.74 12.97
CA ALA A 47 -43.08 -99.87 12.16
C ALA A 47 -41.56 -99.93 12.12
N PHE A 48 -40.99 -101.14 12.13
CA PHE A 48 -39.55 -101.34 12.10
C PHE A 48 -39.19 -102.74 11.58
N VAL A 49 -37.93 -102.92 11.20
CA VAL A 49 -37.39 -104.20 10.79
C VAL A 49 -36.65 -104.83 11.98
N GLY A 50 -37.01 -106.06 12.34
CA GLY A 50 -36.38 -106.82 13.42
C GLY A 50 -34.98 -107.32 13.07
N ALA A 51 -34.24 -107.82 14.06
CA ALA A 51 -32.85 -108.27 13.91
C ALA A 51 -32.69 -109.46 12.93
N ALA A 52 -33.75 -110.23 12.69
CA ALA A 52 -33.80 -111.32 11.70
C ALA A 52 -34.37 -110.88 10.33
N ASN A 53 -34.37 -109.57 10.05
CA ASN A 53 -34.95 -108.96 8.84
C ASN A 53 -36.49 -109.10 8.73
N GLU A 54 -37.14 -109.33 9.86
CA GLU A 54 -38.60 -109.46 9.98
C GLU A 54 -39.28 -108.09 9.90
N GLN A 55 -40.37 -108.00 9.14
CA GLN A 55 -41.14 -106.76 9.02
C GLN A 55 -42.16 -106.70 10.17
N LEU A 56 -41.99 -105.74 11.10
CA LEU A 56 -42.73 -105.69 12.36
C LEU A 56 -43.49 -104.37 12.51
N ILE A 57 -44.71 -104.44 13.04
CA ILE A 57 -45.53 -103.29 13.43
C ILE A 57 -45.78 -103.40 14.93
N GLU A 58 -45.30 -102.41 15.69
CA GLU A 58 -45.61 -102.30 17.11
C GLU A 58 -46.83 -101.40 17.31
N LEU A 59 -47.79 -101.91 18.05
CA LEU A 59 -49.03 -101.25 18.41
C LEU A 59 -48.84 -100.39 19.66
N VAL A 60 -49.60 -99.31 19.78
CA VAL A 60 -49.60 -98.45 20.98
C VAL A 60 -50.03 -99.26 22.21
N GLN A 61 -51.08 -100.04 22.06
CA GLN A 61 -51.65 -100.90 23.11
C GLN A 61 -51.44 -102.38 22.77
N ALA A 62 -51.37 -103.23 23.81
CA ALA A 62 -51.29 -104.68 23.62
C ALA A 62 -52.56 -105.19 22.93
N TRP A 63 -52.39 -106.16 22.02
CA TRP A 63 -53.46 -106.77 21.26
C TRP A 63 -54.43 -107.49 22.19
N SER A 64 -55.59 -106.86 22.41
CA SER A 64 -56.62 -107.32 23.34
C SER A 64 -57.56 -108.38 22.76
N HIS A 65 -57.38 -108.71 21.47
CA HIS A 65 -58.21 -109.68 20.76
C HIS A 65 -57.55 -111.07 20.72
N SER A 66 -58.28 -112.10 20.31
CA SER A 66 -57.72 -113.44 20.15
C SER A 66 -56.53 -113.43 19.19
N THR A 67 -55.58 -114.35 19.41
CA THR A 67 -54.39 -114.52 18.55
C THR A 67 -54.82 -114.63 17.09
N GLN A 68 -54.25 -113.78 16.24
CA GLN A 68 -54.46 -113.81 14.80
C GLN A 68 -53.23 -114.43 14.14
N SER A 69 -53.46 -115.35 13.21
CA SER A 69 -52.39 -116.00 12.46
C SER A 69 -52.65 -115.88 10.97
N ASN A 70 -51.64 -115.40 10.23
CA ASN A 70 -51.64 -115.25 8.76
C ASN A 70 -52.89 -114.57 8.19
N GLN A 71 -53.41 -113.55 8.89
CA GLN A 71 -54.56 -112.77 8.44
C GLN A 71 -54.10 -111.61 7.57
N SER A 72 -54.88 -111.22 6.57
CA SER A 72 -54.60 -110.02 5.81
C SER A 72 -54.71 -108.78 6.69
N CYS A 73 -53.80 -107.81 6.51
CA CYS A 73 -53.89 -106.52 7.17
C CYS A 73 -53.73 -105.36 6.20
N ILE A 74 -54.33 -104.23 6.57
CA ILE A 74 -54.12 -102.96 5.88
C ILE A 74 -53.74 -101.89 6.90
N VAL A 75 -53.00 -100.88 6.46
CA VAL A 75 -52.79 -99.67 7.24
C VAL A 75 -53.54 -98.51 6.60
N ILE A 76 -54.32 -97.83 7.42
CA ILE A 76 -55.03 -96.61 7.08
C ILE A 76 -54.20 -95.45 7.65
N PRO A 77 -53.67 -94.55 6.80
CA PRO A 77 -52.88 -93.43 7.28
C PRO A 77 -53.76 -92.41 8.01
N THR A 78 -53.21 -91.74 9.04
CA THR A 78 -53.91 -90.64 9.74
C THR A 78 -53.42 -89.24 9.32
N THR A 79 -54.13 -88.18 9.72
CA THR A 79 -53.83 -86.78 9.34
C THR A 79 -52.71 -86.13 10.16
N ALA A 80 -51.90 -86.91 10.90
CA ALA A 80 -50.89 -86.39 11.82
C ALA A 80 -49.83 -85.52 11.10
N GLU A 81 -49.29 -85.95 9.95
CA GLU A 81 -48.34 -85.15 9.16
C GLU A 81 -48.98 -83.88 8.60
N PHE A 82 -50.26 -83.93 8.21
CA PHE A 82 -50.99 -82.76 7.72
C PHE A 82 -51.12 -81.67 8.81
N LYS A 83 -51.34 -82.05 10.07
CA LYS A 83 -51.36 -81.10 11.20
C LYS A 83 -50.00 -80.43 11.41
N THR A 84 -48.91 -81.18 11.31
CA THR A 84 -47.54 -80.64 11.42
C THR A 84 -47.23 -79.66 10.29
N VAL A 85 -47.63 -79.97 9.06
CA VAL A 85 -47.45 -79.08 7.89
C VAL A 85 -48.28 -77.80 8.02
N VAL A 86 -49.54 -77.90 8.48
CA VAL A 86 -50.40 -76.72 8.69
C VAL A 86 -49.84 -75.81 9.79
N ALA A 87 -49.30 -76.37 10.87
CA ALA A 87 -48.64 -75.59 11.92
C ALA A 87 -47.43 -74.83 11.38
N ALA A 88 -46.54 -75.50 10.64
CA ALA A 88 -45.37 -74.86 10.04
C ALA A 88 -45.74 -73.77 9.01
N LEU A 89 -46.81 -73.97 8.24
CA LEU A 89 -47.28 -72.97 7.28
C LEU A 89 -47.87 -71.74 7.97
N ASN A 90 -48.61 -71.93 9.07
CA ASN A 90 -49.16 -70.85 9.87
C ASN A 90 -48.05 -70.03 10.54
N GLU A 91 -47.02 -70.69 11.09
CA GLU A 91 -45.84 -70.01 11.65
C GLU A 91 -45.08 -69.20 10.60
N ALA A 92 -44.89 -69.76 9.39
CA ALA A 92 -44.27 -69.05 8.29
C ALA A 92 -45.09 -67.82 7.86
N ASN A 93 -46.41 -67.96 7.73
CA ASN A 93 -47.30 -66.84 7.40
C ASN A 93 -47.31 -65.76 8.48
N MET A 94 -47.31 -66.14 9.76
CA MET A 94 -47.21 -65.19 10.86
C MET A 94 -45.90 -64.42 10.82
N LEU A 95 -44.78 -65.09 10.58
CA LEU A 95 -43.46 -64.46 10.45
C LEU A 95 -43.44 -63.43 9.31
N VAL A 96 -43.95 -63.81 8.14
CA VAL A 96 -44.02 -62.93 6.97
C VAL A 96 -44.92 -61.73 7.23
N ASN A 97 -46.12 -61.94 7.79
CA ASN A 97 -47.07 -60.87 8.08
C ASN A 97 -46.54 -59.88 9.14
N ASN A 98 -45.89 -60.39 10.19
CA ASN A 98 -45.28 -59.56 11.22
C ASN A 98 -44.12 -58.72 10.66
N ASN A 99 -43.24 -59.33 9.86
CA ASN A 99 -42.15 -58.61 9.22
C ASN A 99 -42.62 -57.63 8.14
N TYR A 100 -43.73 -57.92 7.45
CA TYR A 100 -44.35 -56.99 6.50
C TYR A 100 -44.87 -55.73 7.22
N LYS A 101 -45.54 -55.89 8.37
CA LYS A 101 -45.94 -54.77 9.21
C LYS A 101 -44.73 -53.99 9.75
N ALA A 102 -43.70 -54.70 10.21
CA ALA A 102 -42.45 -54.08 10.64
C ALA A 102 -41.78 -53.27 9.52
N MET A 103 -41.85 -53.74 8.27
CA MET A 103 -41.31 -53.02 7.11
C MET A 103 -42.11 -51.76 6.75
N GLN A 104 -43.45 -51.82 6.85
CA GLN A 104 -44.29 -50.63 6.69
C GLN A 104 -44.01 -49.59 7.79
N ASP A 105 -43.89 -50.04 9.04
CA ASP A 105 -43.55 -49.18 10.18
C ASP A 105 -42.12 -48.61 10.04
N TRP A 106 -41.17 -49.40 9.54
CA TRP A 106 -39.81 -48.96 9.23
C TRP A 106 -39.78 -47.77 8.27
N GLN A 107 -40.63 -47.78 7.24
CA GLN A 107 -40.68 -46.72 6.23
C GLN A 107 -41.44 -45.48 6.69
N THR A 108 -42.48 -45.65 7.53
CA THR A 108 -43.47 -44.59 7.78
C THR A 108 -43.41 -43.96 9.17
N LYS A 109 -42.87 -44.65 10.18
CA LYS A 109 -42.84 -44.15 11.58
C LYS A 109 -41.45 -43.65 11.97
N THR A 110 -41.38 -42.83 13.01
CA THR A 110 -40.13 -42.42 13.69
C THR A 110 -39.77 -43.39 14.83
N GLY A 111 -38.50 -43.45 15.23
CA GLY A 111 -37.98 -44.34 16.28
C GLY A 111 -37.29 -45.61 15.77
N THR A 112 -37.66 -46.75 16.33
CA THR A 112 -37.10 -48.07 15.99
C THR A 112 -38.20 -49.08 15.71
N VAL A 113 -37.85 -50.12 14.95
CA VAL A 113 -38.75 -51.22 14.63
C VAL A 113 -38.00 -52.54 14.76
N THR A 114 -38.72 -53.60 15.11
CA THR A 114 -38.14 -54.92 15.39
C THR A 114 -38.61 -55.94 14.38
N PHE A 115 -37.67 -56.56 13.68
CA PHE A 115 -37.90 -57.69 12.78
C PHE A 115 -37.72 -59.00 13.55
N SER A 116 -38.55 -60.00 13.23
CA SER A 116 -38.40 -61.36 13.76
C SER A 116 -37.63 -62.21 12.76
N ASN A 117 -36.61 -62.92 13.24
CA ASN A 117 -35.81 -63.85 12.44
C ASN A 117 -36.45 -65.24 12.43
N LYS A 118 -36.02 -66.09 11.49
CA LYS A 118 -36.56 -67.45 11.32
C LYS A 118 -36.32 -68.37 12.52
N ASP A 119 -35.27 -68.12 13.28
CA ASP A 119 -34.89 -68.89 14.48
C ASP A 119 -35.58 -68.41 15.76
N GLY A 120 -36.51 -67.45 15.66
CA GLY A 120 -37.23 -66.87 16.79
C GLY A 120 -36.49 -65.71 17.49
N THR A 121 -35.28 -65.36 17.04
CA THR A 121 -34.58 -64.16 17.53
C THR A 121 -35.15 -62.89 16.90
N THR A 122 -34.80 -61.72 17.43
CA THR A 122 -35.28 -60.43 16.91
C THR A 122 -34.13 -59.48 16.63
N THR A 123 -34.32 -58.60 15.63
CA THR A 123 -33.36 -57.56 15.24
C THR A 123 -34.06 -56.20 15.25
N THR A 124 -33.58 -55.29 16.09
CA THR A 124 -34.12 -53.92 16.16
C THR A 124 -33.27 -52.96 15.33
N VAL A 125 -33.90 -52.20 14.45
CA VAL A 125 -33.26 -51.20 13.58
C VAL A 125 -33.93 -49.83 13.71
N LYS A 126 -33.20 -48.76 13.42
CA LYS A 126 -33.80 -47.42 13.27
C LYS A 126 -34.71 -47.38 12.04
N THR A 127 -35.82 -46.67 12.16
CA THR A 127 -36.71 -46.42 11.02
C THR A 127 -36.10 -45.41 10.05
N LEU A 128 -36.56 -45.40 8.79
CA LEU A 128 -36.06 -44.48 7.76
C LEU A 128 -36.27 -43.01 8.17
N LYS A 129 -37.45 -42.69 8.71
CA LYS A 129 -37.76 -41.33 9.18
C LYS A 129 -36.90 -40.91 10.37
N GLN A 130 -36.49 -41.85 11.23
CA GLN A 130 -35.54 -41.56 12.31
C GLN A 130 -34.14 -41.29 11.77
N ILE A 131 -33.68 -42.06 10.77
CA ILE A 131 -32.38 -41.84 10.13
C ILE A 131 -32.34 -40.48 9.42
N GLU A 132 -33.41 -40.10 8.71
CA GLU A 132 -33.54 -38.77 8.08
C GLU A 132 -33.50 -37.66 9.14
N ALA A 133 -34.23 -37.80 10.24
CA ALA A 133 -34.24 -36.83 11.33
C ALA A 133 -32.88 -36.72 12.04
N ASP A 134 -32.23 -37.84 12.33
CA ASP A 134 -30.89 -37.89 12.92
C ASP A 134 -29.86 -37.22 11.99
N ASN A 135 -29.94 -37.47 10.68
CA ASN A 135 -29.06 -36.85 9.69
C ASN A 135 -29.29 -35.33 9.58
N ALA A 136 -30.55 -34.89 9.57
CA ALA A 136 -30.88 -33.46 9.57
C ALA A 136 -30.37 -32.77 10.85
N ALA A 137 -30.57 -33.39 12.02
CA ALA A 137 -30.07 -32.89 13.29
C ALA A 137 -28.54 -32.84 13.33
N GLN A 138 -27.86 -33.83 12.75
CA GLN A 138 -26.40 -33.81 12.60
C GLN A 138 -25.94 -32.69 11.67
N LEU A 139 -26.62 -32.48 10.53
CA LEU A 139 -26.26 -31.41 9.59
C LEU A 139 -26.39 -30.02 10.25
N GLU A 140 -27.47 -29.79 11.00
CA GLU A 140 -27.69 -28.57 11.79
C GLU A 140 -26.64 -28.42 12.91
N ALA A 141 -26.28 -29.52 13.59
CA ALA A 141 -25.25 -29.49 14.63
C ALA A 141 -23.84 -29.19 14.10
N TYR A 142 -23.51 -29.63 12.87
CA TYR A 142 -22.21 -29.40 12.22
C TYR A 142 -22.17 -28.14 11.34
N HIS A 143 -23.31 -27.54 11.02
CA HIS A 143 -23.42 -26.36 10.16
C HIS A 143 -24.61 -25.46 10.54
N PRO A 144 -24.58 -24.81 11.73
CA PRO A 144 -25.71 -24.02 12.21
C PRO A 144 -26.06 -22.80 11.34
N TYR A 145 -25.14 -22.36 10.47
CA TYR A 145 -25.34 -21.23 9.57
C TYR A 145 -24.86 -21.55 8.14
N PRO A 146 -25.58 -22.41 7.39
CA PRO A 146 -25.11 -22.92 6.10
C PRO A 146 -25.01 -21.88 4.98
N TRP A 147 -25.58 -20.71 5.23
CA TRP A 147 -25.58 -19.54 4.35
C TRP A 147 -24.38 -18.61 4.57
N ALA A 148 -23.60 -18.81 5.63
CA ALA A 148 -22.40 -18.02 5.93
C ALA A 148 -21.14 -18.75 5.48
N MET A 149 -20.13 -18.00 5.03
CA MET A 149 -18.80 -18.55 4.77
C MET A 149 -18.20 -19.10 6.06
N ARG A 150 -17.60 -20.29 6.00
CA ARG A 150 -16.85 -20.84 7.14
C ARG A 150 -15.43 -20.26 7.18
N LYS A 151 -14.84 -20.20 8.36
CA LYS A 151 -13.43 -19.81 8.54
C LYS A 151 -12.47 -20.59 7.64
N VAL A 152 -12.65 -21.90 7.52
CA VAL A 152 -11.78 -22.75 6.66
C VAL A 152 -11.87 -22.37 5.18
N GLU A 153 -13.06 -22.00 4.71
CA GLU A 153 -13.27 -21.52 3.34
C GLU A 153 -12.68 -20.12 3.14
N PHE A 154 -12.84 -19.25 4.15
CA PHE A 154 -12.27 -17.90 4.15
C PHE A 154 -10.74 -17.94 4.07
N GLU A 155 -10.10 -18.74 4.92
CA GLU A 155 -8.63 -18.90 4.92
C GLU A 155 -8.13 -19.56 3.63
N ALA A 156 -8.89 -20.48 3.01
CA ALA A 156 -8.55 -21.03 1.70
C ALA A 156 -8.57 -19.96 0.59
N ARG A 157 -9.56 -19.06 0.58
CA ARG A 157 -9.59 -17.91 -0.35
C ARG A 157 -8.42 -16.97 -0.12
N ARG A 158 -8.08 -16.72 1.14
CA ARG A 158 -6.97 -15.87 1.55
C ARG A 158 -5.63 -16.45 1.09
N ALA A 159 -5.41 -17.76 1.28
CA ALA A 159 -4.25 -18.46 0.77
C ALA A 159 -4.13 -18.39 -0.76
N ALA A 160 -5.24 -18.62 -1.48
CA ALA A 160 -5.26 -18.49 -2.94
C ALA A 160 -4.93 -17.06 -3.41
N ASN A 161 -5.38 -16.04 -2.69
CA ASN A 161 -5.01 -14.65 -2.99
C ASN A 161 -3.53 -14.36 -2.72
N ASN A 162 -2.98 -14.90 -1.62
CA ASN A 162 -1.55 -14.79 -1.30
C ASN A 162 -0.67 -15.49 -2.35
N GLU A 163 -1.16 -16.55 -2.99
CA GLU A 163 -0.47 -17.17 -4.12
C GLU A 163 -0.59 -16.33 -5.42
N ASN A 164 -1.66 -15.55 -5.59
CA ASN A 164 -1.88 -14.75 -6.79
C ASN A 164 -1.18 -13.39 -6.78
N PHE A 165 -1.05 -12.75 -5.62
CA PHE A 165 -0.45 -11.43 -5.47
C PHE A 165 1.03 -11.51 -5.08
N ALA A 166 1.83 -10.55 -5.53
CA ALA A 166 3.24 -10.45 -5.14
C ALA A 166 3.41 -9.87 -3.73
N ALA A 167 2.50 -8.97 -3.33
CA ALA A 167 2.47 -8.39 -2.00
C ALA A 167 1.08 -7.81 -1.68
N SER A 168 0.93 -7.27 -0.48
CA SER A 168 -0.22 -6.43 -0.15
C SER A 168 -0.16 -5.07 -0.86
N GLY A 169 -1.31 -4.50 -1.21
CA GLY A 169 -1.39 -3.27 -1.99
C GLY A 169 -2.72 -3.12 -2.72
N PHE A 170 -2.73 -2.36 -3.82
CA PHE A 170 -3.93 -2.10 -4.62
C PHE A 170 -4.09 -3.15 -5.72
N VAL A 171 -5.18 -3.89 -5.71
CA VAL A 171 -5.59 -4.78 -6.82
C VAL A 171 -6.08 -3.93 -7.99
N HIS A 172 -6.91 -2.94 -7.68
CA HIS A 172 -7.37 -1.92 -8.62
C HIS A 172 -7.32 -0.55 -7.95
N PHE A 173 -6.81 0.44 -8.66
CA PHE A 173 -6.74 1.80 -8.12
C PHE A 173 -8.08 2.55 -8.13
N GLY A 174 -9.02 2.12 -8.97
CA GLY A 174 -10.22 2.89 -9.32
C GLY A 174 -9.98 3.82 -10.51
N LYS A 175 -11.06 4.33 -11.10
CA LYS A 175 -11.01 5.41 -12.10
C LYS A 175 -10.76 6.75 -11.41
N HIS A 176 -10.40 7.78 -12.17
CA HIS A 176 -10.22 9.15 -11.67
C HIS A 176 -10.89 10.15 -12.62
N TYR A 177 -10.70 11.44 -12.37
CA TYR A 177 -11.10 12.48 -13.31
C TYR A 177 -10.08 13.61 -13.30
N ASP A 178 -9.80 14.14 -14.48
CA ASP A 178 -8.94 15.29 -14.70
C ASP A 178 -9.60 16.22 -15.72
N ASN A 179 -9.76 17.49 -15.34
CA ASN A 179 -10.24 18.55 -16.22
C ASN A 179 -9.20 19.66 -16.44
N GLY A 180 -7.95 19.47 -15.97
CA GLY A 180 -6.85 20.41 -16.12
C GLY A 180 -7.00 21.73 -15.35
N SER A 181 -8.03 21.89 -14.51
CA SER A 181 -8.33 23.17 -13.83
C SER A 181 -8.65 22.98 -12.36
N SER A 182 -9.85 22.52 -12.02
CA SER A 182 -10.32 22.36 -10.64
C SER A 182 -10.19 20.94 -10.10
N GLU A 183 -10.28 19.93 -10.97
CA GLU A 183 -10.08 18.52 -10.62
C GLU A 183 -8.84 18.02 -11.36
N LEU A 184 -7.81 17.63 -10.60
CA LEU A 184 -6.48 17.34 -11.14
C LEU A 184 -6.06 15.92 -10.78
N LYS A 185 -5.58 15.16 -11.77
CA LYS A 185 -5.01 13.84 -11.55
C LYS A 185 -3.75 13.94 -10.70
N VAL A 186 -3.67 13.09 -9.68
CA VAL A 186 -2.41 12.82 -8.98
C VAL A 186 -1.74 11.60 -9.61
N ALA A 187 -2.50 10.51 -9.72
CA ALA A 187 -2.09 9.22 -10.26
C ALA A 187 -3.34 8.40 -10.63
N GLU A 188 -3.17 7.16 -11.09
CA GLU A 188 -4.33 6.29 -11.36
C GLU A 188 -5.20 6.16 -10.10
N GLY A 189 -6.50 6.43 -10.25
CA GLY A 189 -7.49 6.34 -9.18
C GLY A 189 -7.40 7.37 -8.06
N LEU A 190 -6.39 8.27 -8.07
CA LEU A 190 -6.21 9.33 -7.07
C LEU A 190 -6.19 10.70 -7.76
N TYR A 191 -7.03 11.60 -7.28
CA TYR A 191 -7.16 12.93 -7.81
C TYR A 191 -7.64 13.88 -6.72
N THR A 192 -7.42 15.18 -6.93
CA THR A 192 -7.81 16.21 -5.98
C THR A 192 -8.81 17.16 -6.61
N ARG A 193 -9.56 17.88 -5.77
CA ARG A 193 -10.36 19.03 -6.16
C ARG A 193 -9.88 20.28 -5.42
N ILE A 194 -9.29 21.24 -6.14
CA ILE A 194 -8.57 22.39 -5.56
C ILE A 194 -9.43 23.63 -5.26
N ASP A 195 -10.69 23.63 -5.70
CA ASP A 195 -11.70 24.64 -5.39
C ASP A 195 -12.63 24.19 -4.24
N THR A 196 -12.27 23.13 -3.51
CA THR A 196 -12.99 22.66 -2.32
C THR A 196 -12.01 22.26 -1.23
N ALA A 197 -12.25 22.72 0.00
CA ALA A 197 -11.38 22.44 1.13
C ALA A 197 -11.21 20.93 1.39
N ASN A 198 -9.98 20.52 1.70
CA ASN A 198 -9.56 19.19 2.14
C ASN A 198 -10.14 18.04 1.29
N ASN A 199 -9.97 18.11 -0.03
CA ASN A 199 -10.66 17.23 -0.97
C ASN A 199 -9.72 16.34 -1.80
N LEU A 200 -9.18 15.30 -1.17
CA LEU A 200 -8.45 14.21 -1.84
C LEU A 200 -9.38 13.01 -2.08
N ARG A 201 -9.40 12.48 -3.31
CA ARG A 201 -10.42 11.54 -3.78
C ARG A 201 -9.84 10.25 -4.34
N LEU A 202 -10.54 9.15 -4.06
CA LEU A 202 -10.21 7.80 -4.52
C LEU A 202 -11.38 7.18 -5.31
N GLY A 203 -11.12 6.77 -6.55
CA GLY A 203 -12.14 6.20 -7.44
C GLY A 203 -13.11 7.24 -8.04
N ARG A 204 -13.75 6.91 -9.15
CA ARG A 204 -14.74 7.78 -9.83
C ARG A 204 -15.79 6.91 -10.53
N VAL A 205 -17.07 7.18 -10.27
CA VAL A 205 -18.23 6.64 -11.00
C VAL A 205 -18.98 7.79 -11.66
N SER A 206 -18.77 7.95 -12.97
CA SER A 206 -19.40 8.98 -13.79
C SER A 206 -19.23 8.65 -15.27
N SER A 207 -20.05 9.24 -16.14
CA SER A 207 -19.84 9.21 -17.59
C SER A 207 -18.51 9.83 -18.03
N THR A 208 -17.92 10.70 -17.21
CA THR A 208 -16.62 11.33 -17.48
C THR A 208 -15.43 10.63 -16.81
N SER A 209 -15.61 9.44 -16.24
CA SER A 209 -14.52 8.73 -15.56
C SER A 209 -13.37 8.40 -16.52
N GLN A 210 -12.13 8.64 -16.06
CA GLN A 210 -10.88 8.47 -16.80
C GLN A 210 -9.97 7.45 -16.10
N GLY A 211 -8.91 7.03 -16.79
CA GLY A 211 -7.89 6.13 -16.26
C GLY A 211 -7.97 4.69 -16.76
N LEU A 212 -6.92 3.93 -16.50
CA LEU A 212 -6.68 2.58 -17.01
C LEU A 212 -7.18 1.47 -16.07
N SER A 213 -7.52 1.80 -14.81
CA SER A 213 -8.07 0.84 -13.84
C SER A 213 -9.30 0.11 -14.41
N LYS A 214 -9.42 -1.21 -14.16
CA LYS A 214 -10.56 -2.02 -14.65
C LYS A 214 -11.87 -1.68 -13.94
N THR A 215 -11.80 -1.21 -12.70
CA THR A 215 -12.95 -0.86 -11.86
C THR A 215 -13.00 0.65 -11.60
N ASN A 216 -14.22 1.16 -11.35
CA ASN A 216 -14.46 2.54 -10.94
C ASN A 216 -13.95 2.83 -9.52
N HIS A 217 -14.14 1.88 -8.61
CA HIS A 217 -13.71 1.96 -7.22
C HIS A 217 -12.40 1.21 -6.98
N PRO A 218 -11.61 1.62 -5.97
CA PRO A 218 -10.42 0.90 -5.56
C PRO A 218 -10.76 -0.46 -4.94
N PHE A 219 -9.84 -1.41 -5.12
CA PHE A 219 -9.78 -2.68 -4.40
C PHE A 219 -8.38 -2.83 -3.81
N ILE A 220 -8.29 -3.15 -2.53
CA ILE A 220 -7.03 -3.42 -1.86
C ILE A 220 -6.93 -4.91 -1.47
N ASN A 221 -5.73 -5.47 -1.51
CA ASN A 221 -5.39 -6.78 -0.97
C ASN A 221 -4.49 -6.57 0.25
N VAL A 222 -4.87 -7.12 1.39
CA VAL A 222 -4.08 -7.08 2.63
C VAL A 222 -4.03 -8.48 3.22
N SER A 223 -2.84 -9.08 3.29
CA SER A 223 -2.64 -10.46 3.78
C SER A 223 -3.63 -11.46 3.16
N GLY A 224 -3.94 -11.29 1.86
CA GLY A 224 -4.84 -12.16 1.10
C GLY A 224 -6.33 -11.81 1.21
N VAL A 225 -6.69 -10.80 2.00
CA VAL A 225 -8.07 -10.31 2.11
C VAL A 225 -8.27 -9.17 1.12
N VAL A 226 -9.16 -9.38 0.14
CA VAL A 226 -9.51 -8.37 -0.86
C VAL A 226 -10.72 -7.57 -0.38
N THR A 227 -10.56 -6.25 -0.30
CA THR A 227 -11.61 -5.33 0.16
C THR A 227 -11.87 -4.26 -0.88
N LYS A 228 -13.14 -4.07 -1.22
CA LYS A 228 -13.61 -2.97 -2.08
C LYS A 228 -13.79 -1.71 -1.25
N ILE A 229 -13.26 -0.58 -1.75
CA ILE A 229 -13.39 0.73 -1.09
C ILE A 229 -14.53 1.52 -1.75
N GLU A 230 -15.67 1.62 -1.09
CA GLU A 230 -16.88 2.29 -1.60
C GLU A 230 -17.66 2.96 -0.47
N TYR A 231 -18.30 4.11 -0.74
CA TYR A 231 -19.04 4.91 0.25
C TYR A 231 -18.19 5.38 1.43
N LEU A 232 -16.85 5.42 1.28
CA LEU A 232 -15.97 5.82 2.35
C LEU A 232 -16.07 7.34 2.55
N SER A 233 -16.63 7.73 3.70
CA SER A 233 -16.86 9.12 4.08
C SER A 233 -17.80 9.91 3.15
N ARG A 234 -18.63 9.23 2.36
CA ARG A 234 -19.66 9.84 1.49
C ARG A 234 -20.90 8.96 1.38
N GLU A 235 -22.08 9.59 1.34
CA GLU A 235 -23.36 8.90 1.18
C GLU A 235 -23.62 8.44 -0.26
N ASP A 236 -22.98 9.07 -1.25
CA ASP A 236 -22.96 8.62 -2.64
C ASP A 236 -21.74 7.73 -2.95
N SER A 237 -21.85 6.92 -4.00
CA SER A 237 -20.76 6.09 -4.52
C SER A 237 -20.03 6.76 -5.70
N ILE A 238 -20.06 8.08 -5.84
CA ILE A 238 -19.37 8.72 -6.97
C ILE A 238 -17.86 8.61 -6.80
N PHE A 239 -17.36 8.81 -5.58
CA PHE A 239 -15.95 8.65 -5.20
C PHE A 239 -15.84 8.43 -3.70
N ASN A 240 -14.65 8.07 -3.23
CA ASN A 240 -14.32 8.01 -1.80
C ASN A 240 -13.52 9.26 -1.40
N GLN A 241 -13.71 9.77 -0.20
CA GLN A 241 -12.98 10.94 0.29
C GLN A 241 -11.98 10.57 1.38
N VAL A 242 -10.71 10.92 1.16
CA VAL A 242 -9.67 10.90 2.20
C VAL A 242 -9.78 12.20 2.97
N LYS A 243 -9.98 12.12 4.29
CA LYS A 243 -10.01 13.30 5.17
C LYS A 243 -8.66 13.50 5.84
N LEU A 244 -8.23 14.75 5.92
CA LEU A 244 -6.92 15.14 6.44
C LEU A 244 -7.07 16.12 7.61
N PRO A 245 -6.11 16.16 8.54
CA PRO A 245 -6.10 17.13 9.62
C PRO A 245 -6.15 18.58 9.09
N PRO A 246 -6.71 19.52 9.88
CA PRO A 246 -6.68 20.95 9.54
C PRO A 246 -5.24 21.47 9.39
N ALA A 247 -5.05 22.51 8.59
CA ALA A 247 -3.74 23.15 8.41
C ALA A 247 -3.24 23.81 9.71
N GLU A 248 -1.91 23.87 9.88
CA GLU A 248 -1.27 24.50 11.04
C GLU A 248 -1.53 26.01 11.07
N ASP A 249 -1.75 26.53 12.28
CA ASP A 249 -1.95 27.96 12.56
C ASP A 249 -0.86 28.57 13.44
N GLY A 250 0.24 27.84 13.63
CA GLY A 250 1.39 28.28 14.42
C GLY A 250 1.22 28.10 15.93
N THR A 251 0.16 27.43 16.40
CA THR A 251 -0.07 27.18 17.84
C THR A 251 0.59 25.90 18.36
N ARG A 252 1.08 25.02 17.48
CA ARG A 252 1.61 23.71 17.86
C ARG A 252 3.14 23.68 17.79
N THR A 253 3.77 23.12 18.82
CA THR A 253 5.21 22.85 18.83
C THR A 253 5.51 21.36 18.84
N TYR A 254 6.68 20.99 18.34
CA TYR A 254 7.22 19.64 18.38
C TYR A 254 8.66 19.66 18.85
N ASP A 255 8.95 18.80 19.82
CA ASP A 255 10.30 18.57 20.34
C ASP A 255 10.88 17.28 19.78
N ASN A 256 11.86 17.41 18.88
CA ASN A 256 12.48 16.25 18.23
C ASN A 256 13.37 15.40 19.17
N ALA A 257 13.68 15.88 20.38
CA ALA A 257 14.42 15.10 21.37
C ALA A 257 13.50 14.21 22.22
N THR A 258 12.28 14.67 22.53
CA THR A 258 11.31 13.95 23.37
C THR A 258 10.18 13.29 22.58
N GLY A 259 10.00 13.71 21.32
CA GLY A 259 8.90 13.29 20.45
C GLY A 259 7.55 13.88 20.84
N LEU A 260 7.52 14.85 21.77
CA LEU A 260 6.27 15.45 22.25
C LEU A 260 5.77 16.53 21.29
N SER A 261 4.49 16.48 20.96
CA SER A 261 3.75 17.53 20.24
C SER A 261 2.77 18.20 21.20
N VAL A 262 2.83 19.53 21.31
CA VAL A 262 2.01 20.30 22.26
C VAL A 262 1.30 21.45 21.54
N THR A 263 0.00 21.56 21.73
CA THR A 263 -0.81 22.68 21.24
C THR A 263 -0.92 23.75 22.34
N HIS A 264 -0.54 24.98 22.01
CA HIS A 264 -0.59 26.13 22.90
C HIS A 264 -1.86 26.96 22.65
N ALA A 265 -2.22 27.85 23.58
CA ALA A 265 -3.41 28.68 23.45
C ALA A 265 -3.30 29.73 22.31
N THR A 266 -2.09 30.18 21.98
CA THR A 266 -1.83 31.17 20.91
C THR A 266 -0.50 30.89 20.21
N SER A 267 -0.36 31.39 18.98
CA SER A 267 0.90 31.31 18.23
C SER A 267 2.05 32.01 18.96
N ALA A 268 1.78 33.16 19.59
CA ALA A 268 2.77 33.89 20.38
C ALA A 268 3.36 33.04 21.52
N ILE A 269 2.54 32.27 22.24
CA ILE A 269 3.02 31.37 23.30
C ILE A 269 3.85 30.22 22.70
N ALA A 270 3.39 29.64 21.59
CA ALA A 270 4.11 28.57 20.91
C ALA A 270 5.52 29.00 20.49
N PHE A 271 5.65 30.16 19.82
CA PHE A 271 6.94 30.72 19.41
C PHE A 271 7.83 31.10 20.61
N ALA A 272 7.26 31.60 21.70
CA ALA A 272 8.00 31.90 22.92
C ALA A 272 8.53 30.64 23.63
N SER A 273 7.96 29.46 23.34
CA SER A 273 8.37 28.17 23.91
C SER A 273 9.43 27.44 23.08
N GLU A 274 9.87 27.99 21.94
CA GLU A 274 10.88 27.33 21.12
C GLU A 274 12.21 27.16 21.85
N THR A 275 12.85 26.02 21.62
CA THR A 275 14.22 25.71 22.06
C THR A 275 15.05 25.26 20.87
N ALA A 276 16.22 24.66 21.10
CA ALA A 276 17.01 24.04 20.03
C ALA A 276 16.28 22.85 19.38
N THR A 277 15.50 22.11 20.18
CA THR A 277 14.83 20.87 19.76
C THR A 277 13.32 21.02 19.63
N ASN A 278 12.71 21.94 20.39
CA ASN A 278 11.29 22.29 20.33
C ASN A 278 11.06 23.43 19.33
N LYS A 279 10.32 23.17 18.26
CA LYS A 279 10.03 24.14 17.19
C LYS A 279 8.54 24.23 16.89
N VAL A 280 8.05 25.42 16.54
CA VAL A 280 6.70 25.59 16.01
C VAL A 280 6.59 24.85 14.68
N VAL A 281 5.49 24.13 14.50
CA VAL A 281 5.24 23.36 13.28
C VAL A 281 4.71 24.30 12.19
N THR A 282 5.52 24.53 11.17
CA THR A 282 5.18 25.35 9.98
C THR A 282 5.29 24.58 8.67
N ASP A 283 6.07 23.49 8.67
CA ASP A 283 6.52 22.76 7.48
C ASP A 283 6.08 21.30 7.57
N ARG A 284 4.77 21.11 7.79
CA ARG A 284 4.17 19.81 8.12
C ARG A 284 3.97 18.92 6.88
N VAL A 285 4.26 17.64 7.03
CA VAL A 285 3.89 16.59 6.06
C VAL A 285 2.94 15.58 6.69
N ASP A 286 1.75 15.44 6.11
CA ASP A 286 0.73 14.48 6.56
C ASP A 286 0.93 13.12 5.85
N MET A 287 0.59 12.02 6.52
CA MET A 287 0.55 10.67 5.95
C MET A 287 -0.88 10.13 5.99
N PHE A 288 -1.30 9.40 4.96
CA PHE A 288 -2.57 8.67 4.96
C PHE A 288 -2.40 7.21 4.54
N GLY A 289 -3.34 6.38 4.95
CA GLY A 289 -3.32 4.94 4.69
C GLY A 289 -4.58 4.23 5.16
N PHE A 290 -4.51 2.90 5.12
CA PHE A 290 -5.58 2.02 5.57
C PHE A 290 -5.10 1.12 6.71
N GLU A 291 -5.90 1.03 7.76
CA GLU A 291 -5.75 0.10 8.87
C GLU A 291 -6.76 -1.05 8.71
N PRO A 292 -6.34 -2.17 8.09
CA PRO A 292 -7.10 -3.41 8.09
C PRO A 292 -6.94 -4.14 9.44
N PHE A 293 -8.04 -4.72 9.93
CA PHE A 293 -8.03 -5.50 11.17
C PHE A 293 -9.18 -6.51 11.22
N LEU A 294 -8.97 -7.61 11.93
CA LEU A 294 -10.00 -8.60 12.22
C LEU A 294 -10.69 -8.32 13.57
N ARG A 295 -12.02 -8.42 13.58
CA ARG A 295 -12.84 -8.26 14.80
C ARG A 295 -13.93 -9.32 14.91
N GLU A 296 -14.28 -9.64 16.16
CA GLU A 296 -15.47 -10.44 16.50
C GLU A 296 -16.73 -9.55 16.48
N ILE A 297 -17.83 -10.08 15.94
CA ILE A 297 -19.15 -9.46 16.04
C ILE A 297 -19.81 -9.96 17.33
N ASN A 298 -20.09 -9.06 18.26
CA ASN A 298 -20.61 -9.39 19.60
C ASN A 298 -21.55 -8.30 20.12
N ASP A 299 -22.08 -8.44 21.34
CA ASP A 299 -23.07 -7.48 21.89
C ASP A 299 -22.49 -6.07 22.14
N ALA A 300 -21.19 -5.96 22.42
CA ALA A 300 -20.51 -4.68 22.62
C ALA A 300 -20.01 -4.03 21.32
N ASP A 301 -19.88 -4.82 20.26
CA ASP A 301 -19.56 -4.38 18.90
C ASP A 301 -20.48 -5.09 17.87
N PRO A 302 -21.78 -4.72 17.84
CA PRO A 302 -22.79 -5.52 17.14
C PRO A 302 -22.94 -5.15 15.67
N PHE A 303 -22.40 -4.02 15.23
CA PHE A 303 -22.60 -3.55 13.86
C PHE A 303 -21.75 -4.34 12.87
N VAL A 304 -22.30 -4.61 11.68
CA VAL A 304 -21.54 -5.02 10.49
C VAL A 304 -21.61 -3.94 9.42
N TYR A 305 -20.52 -3.77 8.69
CA TYR A 305 -20.37 -2.69 7.72
C TYR A 305 -20.25 -3.23 6.30
N LYS A 306 -20.70 -2.43 5.32
CA LYS A 306 -20.57 -2.79 3.89
C LYS A 306 -19.09 -2.97 3.53
N TYR A 307 -18.74 -4.11 2.97
CA TYR A 307 -17.34 -4.52 2.68
C TYR A 307 -16.38 -4.45 3.88
N GLY A 308 -16.91 -4.40 5.10
CA GLY A 308 -16.10 -4.20 6.30
C GLY A 308 -15.53 -2.79 6.45
N LEU A 309 -16.15 -1.75 5.91
CA LEU A 309 -15.66 -0.37 6.04
C LEU A 309 -16.37 0.35 7.22
N PRO A 310 -15.75 0.52 8.40
CA PRO A 310 -16.42 1.13 9.55
C PRO A 310 -16.89 2.56 9.29
N GLN A 311 -16.26 3.27 8.35
CA GLN A 311 -16.57 4.65 7.95
C GLN A 311 -17.51 4.74 6.72
N SER A 312 -18.13 3.62 6.31
CA SER A 312 -19.07 3.60 5.19
C SER A 312 -20.32 4.43 5.52
N LEU A 313 -20.81 5.22 4.57
CA LEU A 313 -22.11 5.88 4.67
C LEU A 313 -23.15 5.30 3.70
N ALA A 314 -22.91 4.09 3.20
CA ALA A 314 -23.87 3.38 2.35
C ALA A 314 -25.23 3.30 3.04
N THR A 315 -26.32 3.49 2.30
CA THR A 315 -27.68 3.48 2.84
C THR A 315 -28.27 2.07 3.02
N SER A 316 -27.64 1.06 2.42
CA SER A 316 -28.02 -0.34 2.58
C SER A 316 -26.84 -1.31 2.33
N ILE A 317 -26.93 -2.49 2.95
CA ILE A 317 -26.08 -3.66 2.67
C ILE A 317 -26.97 -4.75 2.09
N LYS A 318 -26.80 -5.07 0.79
CA LYS A 318 -27.65 -6.04 0.06
C LYS A 318 -29.16 -5.79 0.23
N GLY A 319 -29.56 -4.51 0.21
CA GLY A 319 -30.96 -4.10 0.36
C GLY A 319 -31.46 -3.99 1.81
N VAL A 320 -30.66 -4.41 2.80
CA VAL A 320 -30.95 -4.18 4.22
C VAL A 320 -30.56 -2.75 4.57
N PRO A 321 -31.50 -1.90 5.05
CA PRO A 321 -31.19 -0.52 5.43
C PRO A 321 -30.14 -0.47 6.54
N THR A 322 -29.21 0.47 6.44
CA THR A 322 -28.22 0.73 7.48
C THR A 322 -28.66 1.87 8.39
N GLU A 323 -28.17 1.87 9.63
CA GLU A 323 -28.29 2.97 10.57
C GLU A 323 -26.92 3.42 11.06
N SER A 324 -26.82 4.65 11.58
CA SER A 324 -25.58 5.16 12.17
C SER A 324 -25.19 4.32 13.38
N ASP A 325 -23.94 3.84 13.41
CA ASP A 325 -23.43 3.15 14.58
C ASP A 325 -23.14 4.17 15.68
N THR A 326 -23.99 4.21 16.70
CA THR A 326 -23.87 5.04 17.90
C THR A 326 -23.39 4.28 19.11
N VAL A 327 -23.16 2.96 19.00
CA VAL A 327 -22.62 2.12 20.07
C VAL A 327 -21.15 2.46 20.28
N ARG A 328 -20.40 2.67 19.19
CA ARG A 328 -18.99 3.06 19.23
C ARG A 328 -18.82 4.59 19.31
N PRO A 329 -17.83 5.12 20.04
CA PRO A 329 -17.52 6.54 20.09
C PRO A 329 -17.01 7.05 18.73
N ILE A 330 -17.04 8.36 18.53
CA ILE A 330 -16.66 8.97 17.24
C ILE A 330 -15.19 8.71 16.86
N THR A 331 -14.33 8.56 17.86
CA THR A 331 -12.89 8.25 17.71
C THR A 331 -12.64 6.92 16.99
N TYR A 332 -13.55 5.95 17.11
CA TYR A 332 -13.45 4.68 16.39
C TYR A 332 -13.50 4.84 14.86
N PHE A 333 -14.21 5.87 14.40
CA PHE A 333 -14.46 6.18 12.98
C PHE A 333 -13.60 7.33 12.45
N ALA A 334 -12.85 8.01 13.31
CA ALA A 334 -12.12 9.20 12.94
C ALA A 334 -11.02 8.87 11.91
N TRP A 335 -10.92 9.67 10.84
CA TRP A 335 -9.76 9.60 9.94
C TRP A 335 -8.49 10.10 10.64
N TYR A 336 -8.62 11.19 11.39
CA TYR A 336 -7.53 11.83 12.11
C TYR A 336 -8.02 12.28 13.49
N GLU A 337 -7.10 12.60 14.39
CA GLU A 337 -7.44 13.09 15.73
C GLU A 337 -8.26 14.39 15.65
N GLY A 338 -9.47 14.37 16.21
CA GLY A 338 -10.42 15.48 16.14
C GLY A 338 -11.44 15.41 15.00
N ASP A 339 -11.41 14.39 14.14
CA ASP A 339 -12.48 14.16 13.14
C ASP A 339 -13.77 13.68 13.81
N THR A 340 -14.80 14.51 13.74
CA THR A 340 -16.13 14.23 14.31
C THR A 340 -17.19 13.86 13.27
N THR A 341 -16.81 13.78 11.99
CA THR A 341 -17.74 13.77 10.85
C THR A 341 -17.74 12.46 10.07
N SER A 342 -17.00 11.45 10.53
CA SER A 342 -16.80 10.18 9.81
C SER A 342 -17.56 8.99 10.39
N ARG A 343 -18.51 9.22 11.29
CA ARG A 343 -19.36 8.16 11.85
C ARG A 343 -20.00 7.35 10.73
N GLY A 344 -19.69 6.06 10.69
CA GLY A 344 -20.25 5.18 9.67
C GLY A 344 -21.63 4.67 10.01
N LYS A 345 -22.23 4.03 9.01
CA LYS A 345 -23.50 3.33 9.05
C LYS A 345 -23.27 1.84 8.82
N GLY A 346 -24.06 1.02 9.50
CA GLY A 346 -24.03 -0.43 9.35
C GLY A 346 -25.37 -1.05 9.74
N VAL A 347 -25.38 -2.37 9.91
CA VAL A 347 -26.55 -3.11 10.39
C VAL A 347 -26.18 -3.73 11.74
N ASN A 348 -26.99 -3.49 12.77
CA ASN A 348 -26.84 -4.18 14.04
C ASN A 348 -27.14 -5.67 13.85
N TRP A 349 -26.10 -6.50 13.90
CA TRP A 349 -26.16 -7.93 13.63
C TRP A 349 -27.02 -8.70 14.64
N GLN A 350 -27.06 -8.22 15.89
CA GLN A 350 -27.79 -8.89 16.97
C GLN A 350 -29.30 -8.69 16.86
N THR A 351 -29.74 -7.55 16.35
CA THR A 351 -31.16 -7.22 16.14
C THR A 351 -31.65 -7.53 14.73
N ALA A 352 -30.75 -7.80 13.79
CA ALA A 352 -31.08 -8.18 12.43
C ALA A 352 -31.86 -9.50 12.36
N THR A 353 -32.90 -9.51 11.53
CA THR A 353 -33.66 -10.74 11.25
C THR A 353 -32.76 -11.77 10.56
N GLU A 354 -33.12 -13.05 10.65
CA GLU A 354 -32.37 -14.11 9.99
C GLU A 354 -32.26 -13.87 8.48
N ALA A 355 -33.35 -13.47 7.82
CA ALA A 355 -33.35 -13.12 6.41
C ALA A 355 -32.37 -11.99 6.07
N GLN A 356 -32.23 -10.99 6.95
CA GLN A 356 -31.26 -9.91 6.79
C GLN A 356 -29.82 -10.42 6.97
N ARG A 357 -29.55 -11.26 7.98
CA ARG A 357 -28.23 -11.87 8.19
C ARG A 357 -27.80 -12.75 7.02
N ILE A 358 -28.72 -13.56 6.48
CA ILE A 358 -28.51 -14.36 5.26
C ILE A 358 -28.14 -13.45 4.08
N ALA A 359 -28.89 -12.38 3.84
CA ALA A 359 -28.65 -11.47 2.73
C ALA A 359 -27.26 -10.79 2.82
N ILE A 360 -26.82 -10.44 4.02
CA ILE A 360 -25.54 -9.77 4.26
C ILE A 360 -24.36 -10.75 4.16
N ALA A 361 -24.40 -11.89 4.85
CA ALA A 361 -23.27 -12.83 4.92
C ALA A 361 -23.10 -13.73 3.69
N SER A 362 -24.16 -13.90 2.87
CA SER A 362 -24.02 -14.56 1.57
C SER A 362 -23.21 -13.74 0.56
N ASP A 363 -23.01 -12.44 0.82
CA ASP A 363 -22.11 -11.61 0.03
C ASP A 363 -20.66 -11.75 0.52
N LEU A 364 -19.85 -12.50 -0.23
CA LEU A 364 -18.46 -12.76 0.13
C LEU A 364 -17.58 -11.50 0.13
N GLU A 365 -18.03 -10.39 -0.50
CA GLU A 365 -17.32 -9.11 -0.47
C GLU A 365 -17.45 -8.40 0.90
N ASN A 366 -18.44 -8.77 1.73
CA ASN A 366 -18.58 -8.23 3.08
C ASN A 366 -17.52 -8.78 4.07
N ASN A 367 -16.75 -9.79 3.65
CA ASN A 367 -15.67 -10.41 4.42
C ASN A 367 -16.10 -10.84 5.84
N ILE A 368 -17.30 -11.44 5.93
CA ILE A 368 -17.85 -12.03 7.15
C ILE A 368 -17.69 -13.55 7.07
N TYR A 369 -17.25 -14.17 8.16
CA TYR A 369 -17.23 -15.63 8.28
C TYR A 369 -17.67 -16.10 9.67
N PHE A 370 -18.11 -17.34 9.74
CA PHE A 370 -18.40 -18.05 10.98
C PHE A 370 -17.24 -18.98 11.34
N ASP A 371 -16.80 -18.93 12.61
CA ASP A 371 -15.78 -19.82 13.14
C ASP A 371 -16.43 -20.97 13.90
N ASP A 372 -16.41 -22.18 13.32
CA ASP A 372 -16.95 -23.39 13.93
C ASP A 372 -16.30 -23.70 15.29
N ALA A 373 -15.05 -23.27 15.54
CA ALA A 373 -14.34 -23.55 16.78
C ALA A 373 -14.78 -22.65 17.95
N THR A 374 -15.13 -21.39 17.68
CA THR A 374 -15.57 -20.43 18.71
C THR A 374 -17.08 -20.26 18.76
N GLY A 375 -17.79 -20.66 17.70
CA GLY A 375 -19.23 -20.44 17.54
C GLY A 375 -19.58 -18.97 17.32
N LYS A 376 -18.64 -18.16 16.81
CA LYS A 376 -18.78 -16.70 16.64
C LYS A 376 -18.64 -16.27 15.20
N PHE A 377 -19.22 -15.11 14.90
CA PHE A 377 -19.04 -14.42 13.63
C PHE A 377 -17.92 -13.39 13.73
N TYR A 378 -17.15 -13.26 12.65
CA TYR A 378 -16.08 -12.29 12.53
C TYR A 378 -16.25 -11.51 11.24
N GLN A 379 -15.78 -10.26 11.24
CA GLN A 379 -15.67 -9.45 10.04
C GLN A 379 -14.25 -8.90 9.93
N TRP A 380 -13.67 -9.02 8.74
CA TRP A 380 -12.49 -8.24 8.38
C TRP A 380 -12.90 -6.82 8.06
N CYS A 381 -12.27 -5.86 8.73
CA CYS A 381 -12.55 -4.45 8.55
C CYS A 381 -11.36 -3.69 8.00
N VAL A 382 -11.64 -2.59 7.30
CA VAL A 382 -10.63 -1.64 6.81
C VAL A 382 -11.07 -0.23 7.17
N ARG A 383 -10.24 0.47 7.96
CA ARG A 383 -10.44 1.87 8.34
C ARG A 383 -9.45 2.77 7.61
N GLY A 384 -9.91 3.89 7.06
CA GLY A 384 -9.04 4.95 6.57
C GLY A 384 -8.49 5.79 7.72
N ARG A 385 -7.18 6.05 7.71
CA ARG A 385 -6.52 6.91 8.69
C ARG A 385 -5.56 7.89 8.04
N SER A 386 -5.47 9.07 8.64
CA SER A 386 -4.60 10.17 8.28
C SER A 386 -3.95 10.73 9.54
N PHE A 387 -2.70 11.13 9.42
CA PHE A 387 -1.89 11.61 10.54
C PHE A 387 -1.26 12.93 10.16
N ALA A 388 -1.41 13.91 11.06
CA ALA A 388 -0.63 15.13 10.98
C ALA A 388 0.83 14.78 11.26
N GLY A 389 1.76 15.26 10.43
CA GLY A 389 3.18 15.18 10.76
C GLY A 389 3.43 15.82 12.13
N LEU A 390 4.14 15.12 13.02
CA LEU A 390 4.32 15.63 14.38
C LEU A 390 5.16 16.89 14.40
N GLY A 391 6.14 17.05 13.50
CA GLY A 391 7.01 18.23 13.41
C GLY A 391 7.15 18.77 11.99
N ASN A 392 8.25 19.51 11.79
CA ASN A 392 8.67 20.03 10.49
C ASN A 392 9.46 18.97 9.73
N GLY A 393 9.15 18.77 8.45
CA GLY A 393 9.80 17.79 7.59
C GLY A 393 9.02 16.49 7.40
N ASP A 394 9.63 15.58 6.65
CA ASP A 394 9.10 14.29 6.28
C ASP A 394 9.15 13.26 7.41
N TRP A 395 8.37 12.21 7.23
CA TRP A 395 8.32 11.09 8.16
C TRP A 395 9.61 10.28 8.16
N TYR A 396 10.10 9.94 9.35
CA TYR A 396 11.31 9.13 9.51
C TYR A 396 11.20 7.74 8.86
N SER A 397 10.06 7.07 9.01
CA SER A 397 9.85 5.72 8.45
C SER A 397 8.40 5.46 8.07
N ILE A 398 8.18 5.22 6.77
CA ILE A 398 6.88 4.96 6.15
C ILE A 398 6.91 3.82 5.11
N ASP A 399 8.09 3.26 4.84
CA ASP A 399 8.24 2.11 3.95
C ASP A 399 8.39 0.86 4.81
N ALA A 400 7.50 -0.10 4.63
CA ALA A 400 7.48 -1.34 5.38
C ALA A 400 8.58 -2.35 4.98
N ASN A 401 9.46 -2.01 4.04
CA ASN A 401 10.36 -2.96 3.38
C ASN A 401 11.84 -2.52 3.41
N VAL A 402 12.16 -1.42 4.09
CA VAL A 402 13.54 -0.98 4.28
C VAL A 402 14.18 -1.80 5.40
N PRO A 403 15.31 -2.51 5.16
CA PRO A 403 15.94 -3.37 6.15
C PRO A 403 16.17 -2.68 7.50
N ASN A 404 15.89 -3.40 8.58
CA ASN A 404 16.00 -2.93 9.95
C ASN A 404 17.47 -2.62 10.33
N SER A 405 17.87 -1.36 10.23
CA SER A 405 18.69 -0.80 11.32
C SER A 405 17.74 -0.56 12.48
N LEU A 406 18.13 -0.81 13.73
CA LEU A 406 17.26 -0.88 14.94
C LEU A 406 16.20 0.26 15.08
N SER A 407 16.33 1.34 14.32
CA SER A 407 15.43 2.48 14.18
C SER A 407 14.57 2.58 12.91
N SER A 408 14.99 2.07 11.76
CA SER A 408 14.31 2.31 10.48
C SER A 408 13.06 1.45 10.21
N GLY A 409 12.72 0.51 11.09
CA GLY A 409 11.62 -0.43 10.90
C GLY A 409 10.28 -0.07 11.57
N ILE A 410 10.20 1.02 12.35
CA ILE A 410 8.97 1.43 13.05
C ILE A 410 8.24 2.48 12.23
N LEU A 411 6.92 2.35 12.04
CA LEU A 411 6.12 3.39 11.41
C LEU A 411 6.04 4.60 12.34
N GLY A 412 6.63 5.72 11.95
CA GLY A 412 6.74 6.88 12.82
C GLY A 412 7.36 8.11 12.18
N PHE A 413 7.08 9.26 12.80
CA PHE A 413 7.60 10.56 12.37
C PHE A 413 9.04 10.78 12.82
N GLY A 414 9.41 10.31 14.02
CA GLY A 414 10.74 10.50 14.60
C GLY A 414 11.50 9.19 14.80
N ASN A 415 12.82 9.29 15.00
CA ASN A 415 13.71 8.15 15.18
C ASN A 415 13.40 7.35 16.47
N ASN A 416 12.56 6.32 16.36
CA ASN A 416 12.21 5.38 17.44
C ASN A 416 11.68 6.00 18.75
N LEU A 417 11.30 7.28 18.76
CA LEU A 417 10.75 7.94 19.94
C LEU A 417 9.35 7.39 20.22
N THR A 418 9.06 6.95 21.44
CA THR A 418 7.75 6.37 21.80
C THR A 418 6.57 7.27 21.41
N ASN A 419 6.72 8.58 21.60
CA ASN A 419 5.70 9.57 21.28
C ASN A 419 5.63 9.94 19.80
N ALA A 420 6.53 9.40 18.97
CA ALA A 420 6.59 9.67 17.53
C ALA A 420 6.22 8.48 16.65
N ARG A 421 5.66 7.41 17.24
CA ARG A 421 5.23 6.19 16.55
C ARG A 421 3.76 6.29 16.18
N VAL A 422 3.36 5.52 15.17
CA VAL A 422 1.95 5.34 14.84
C VAL A 422 1.39 4.14 15.60
N ASP A 423 0.36 4.42 16.39
CA ASP A 423 -0.30 3.43 17.23
C ASP A 423 -1.49 2.78 16.50
N PRO A 424 -1.64 1.45 16.64
CA PRO A 424 -2.81 0.75 16.14
C PRO A 424 -4.03 1.07 17.02
N ILE A 425 -5.21 0.99 16.40
CA ILE A 425 -6.50 1.04 17.08
C ILE A 425 -7.16 -0.36 17.01
N GLY A 426 -7.10 -1.03 15.85
CA GLY A 426 -7.78 -2.30 15.61
C GLY A 426 -9.25 -2.23 15.97
N HIS A 427 -9.74 -3.20 16.76
CA HIS A 427 -11.12 -3.26 17.26
C HIS A 427 -11.33 -2.45 18.55
N LYS A 428 -10.40 -1.59 18.96
CA LYS A 428 -10.56 -0.68 20.12
C LYS A 428 -11.16 0.65 19.70
N ASP A 429 -11.56 1.44 20.68
CA ASP A 429 -12.17 2.77 20.47
C ASP A 429 -11.17 3.90 20.33
N ASN A 430 -9.94 3.67 20.80
CA ASN A 430 -8.85 4.64 20.81
C ASN A 430 -7.51 3.92 20.52
N PRO A 431 -6.48 4.66 20.08
CA PRO A 431 -5.14 4.10 19.92
C PRO A 431 -4.62 3.52 21.24
N VAL A 432 -3.98 2.35 21.19
CA VAL A 432 -3.56 1.59 22.39
C VAL A 432 -2.13 1.88 22.87
N GLY A 433 -1.36 2.72 22.18
CA GLY A 433 0.08 2.86 22.42
C GLY A 433 0.51 3.86 23.49
N SER A 434 -0.42 4.56 24.19
CA SER A 434 -0.11 5.57 25.23
C SER A 434 0.77 5.08 26.41
N LEU A 435 1.12 3.79 26.50
CA LEU A 435 2.04 3.21 27.50
C LEU A 435 3.22 2.42 26.88
N GLY A 436 3.56 2.66 25.61
CA GLY A 436 4.73 2.06 24.94
C GLY A 436 4.61 0.56 24.61
N SER A 437 3.40 0.00 24.67
CA SER A 437 3.21 -1.44 24.49
C SER A 437 2.94 -1.85 23.04
N TYR A 438 2.15 -1.10 22.25
CA TYR A 438 1.78 -1.47 20.88
C TYR A 438 2.08 -0.38 19.87
N PHE A 439 2.62 -0.74 18.71
CA PHE A 439 2.94 0.16 17.60
C PHE A 439 2.99 -0.62 16.28
N PHE A 440 2.93 0.10 15.15
CA PHE A 440 3.17 -0.49 13.83
C PHE A 440 4.66 -0.59 13.53
N SER A 441 5.12 -1.77 13.12
CA SER A 441 6.51 -1.98 12.69
C SER A 441 6.61 -3.04 11.60
N GLN A 442 7.71 -3.03 10.87
CA GLN A 442 8.11 -4.13 10.01
C GLN A 442 8.40 -5.38 10.87
N THR A 443 8.04 -6.56 10.37
CA THR A 443 8.26 -7.80 11.10
C THR A 443 9.72 -8.25 11.01
N VAL A 444 10.40 -8.32 12.16
CA VAL A 444 11.62 -9.13 12.32
C VAL A 444 11.47 -9.88 13.65
N GLY A 445 11.21 -11.18 13.56
CA GLY A 445 10.70 -11.99 14.65
C GLY A 445 11.65 -12.14 15.85
N SER A 446 11.04 -12.36 17.01
CA SER A 446 11.54 -13.31 18.00
C SER A 446 10.43 -14.22 18.55
N TRP A 447 9.17 -13.99 18.16
CA TRP A 447 8.00 -14.72 18.64
C TRP A 447 7.28 -15.39 17.47
N ALA A 448 6.83 -16.63 17.66
CA ALA A 448 6.30 -17.51 16.60
C ALA A 448 4.95 -17.08 15.99
N GLU A 449 4.35 -15.99 16.49
CA GLU A 449 3.00 -15.53 16.11
C GLU A 449 2.99 -14.27 15.22
N ASP A 450 4.15 -13.67 14.93
CA ASP A 450 4.24 -12.46 14.10
C ASP A 450 4.09 -12.79 12.60
N LYS A 451 2.99 -12.32 11.98
CA LYS A 451 2.69 -12.53 10.56
C LYS A 451 3.37 -11.47 9.68
N GLY A 452 4.63 -11.71 9.31
CA GLY A 452 5.34 -10.85 8.37
C GLY A 452 4.68 -10.85 6.99
N GLU A 453 4.27 -9.67 6.52
CA GLU A 453 3.59 -9.48 5.24
C GLU A 453 4.32 -8.44 4.40
N THR A 454 4.60 -8.75 3.13
CA THR A 454 5.28 -7.80 2.24
C THR A 454 4.36 -6.62 1.95
N GLY A 455 4.88 -5.40 2.06
CA GLY A 455 4.14 -4.16 1.83
C GLY A 455 3.29 -3.66 3.00
N LEU A 456 3.33 -4.29 4.18
CA LEU A 456 2.54 -3.89 5.35
C LEU A 456 3.40 -3.67 6.59
N PHE A 457 3.03 -2.67 7.38
CA PHE A 457 3.41 -2.66 8.78
C PHE A 457 2.47 -3.57 9.56
N THR A 458 3.01 -4.35 10.49
CA THR A 458 2.25 -5.21 11.38
C THR A 458 2.21 -4.58 12.76
N VAL A 459 1.11 -4.75 13.49
CA VAL A 459 1.14 -4.39 14.92
C VAL A 459 2.17 -5.28 15.63
N ARG A 460 2.92 -4.70 16.58
CA ARG A 460 3.89 -5.37 17.42
C ARG A 460 3.67 -5.01 18.88
N GLN A 461 3.92 -5.96 19.77
CA GLN A 461 4.02 -5.75 21.21
C GLN A 461 5.39 -6.19 21.75
N TYR A 462 5.94 -5.47 22.74
CA TYR A 462 7.23 -5.83 23.33
C TYR A 462 7.21 -7.12 24.19
N SER A 463 6.03 -7.58 24.66
CA SER A 463 5.98 -8.53 25.79
C SER A 463 4.80 -9.53 25.83
N ALA A 464 3.90 -9.59 24.83
CA ALA A 464 2.81 -10.58 24.81
C ALA A 464 2.24 -10.84 23.39
N PRO A 465 1.41 -11.90 23.21
CA PRO A 465 0.63 -12.14 21.99
C PRO A 465 -0.27 -10.96 21.62
N ASN A 466 -0.36 -10.67 20.33
CA ASN A 466 -0.96 -9.45 19.79
C ASN A 466 -2.51 -9.45 19.71
N SER A 467 -3.17 -10.33 20.46
CA SER A 467 -4.62 -10.54 20.41
C SER A 467 -5.45 -9.42 21.07
N ALA A 468 -4.78 -8.50 21.79
CA ALA A 468 -5.47 -7.42 22.48
C ALA A 468 -6.01 -6.34 21.54
N VAL A 469 -5.41 -6.15 20.36
CA VAL A 469 -5.74 -5.07 19.41
C VAL A 469 -6.65 -5.57 18.28
N ALA A 470 -6.41 -6.79 17.84
CA ALA A 470 -7.18 -7.47 16.81
C ALA A 470 -7.24 -8.97 17.11
N VAL A 471 -8.29 -9.64 16.65
CA VAL A 471 -8.41 -11.10 16.79
C VAL A 471 -7.19 -11.76 16.13
N ASN A 472 -6.51 -12.66 16.85
CA ASN A 472 -5.28 -13.34 16.40
C ASN A 472 -4.12 -12.40 16.00
N GLY A 473 -4.10 -11.13 16.44
CA GLY A 473 -3.07 -10.17 16.05
C GLY A 473 -3.17 -9.67 14.60
N GLU A 474 -4.28 -9.95 13.92
CA GLU A 474 -4.54 -9.58 12.53
C GLU A 474 -4.88 -8.09 12.42
N CYS A 475 -3.87 -7.23 12.59
CA CYS A 475 -3.98 -5.79 12.36
C CYS A 475 -2.71 -5.24 11.71
N TYR A 476 -2.93 -4.46 10.64
CA TYR A 476 -1.86 -3.96 9.79
C TYR A 476 -2.06 -2.49 9.49
N PHE A 477 -1.04 -1.89 8.87
CA PHE A 477 -1.15 -0.59 8.26
C PHE A 477 -0.55 -0.60 6.85
N LEU A 478 -1.38 -0.22 5.87
CA LEU A 478 -0.97 0.01 4.49
C LEU A 478 -0.83 1.53 4.28
N VAL A 479 0.41 1.99 4.16
CA VAL A 479 0.70 3.40 3.83
C VAL A 479 0.34 3.67 2.37
N CYS A 480 -0.40 4.74 2.11
CA CYS A 480 -0.81 5.13 0.75
C CYS A 480 -0.02 6.32 0.20
N GLY A 481 0.53 7.19 1.05
CA GLY A 481 1.32 8.33 0.60
C GLY A 481 1.43 9.46 1.60
N THR A 482 2.13 10.52 1.20
CA THR A 482 2.39 11.72 1.99
C THR A 482 1.97 13.00 1.27
N ILE A 483 1.61 14.02 2.05
CA ILE A 483 1.07 15.29 1.57
C ILE A 483 1.75 16.43 2.33
N ASN A 484 2.49 17.26 1.62
CA ASN A 484 2.99 18.51 2.17
C ASN A 484 1.81 19.47 2.42
N ARG A 485 1.77 20.12 3.58
CA ARG A 485 0.68 21.02 3.96
C ARG A 485 1.19 22.46 4.02
N LEU A 486 0.45 23.34 3.37
CA LEU A 486 0.57 24.79 3.59
C LEU A 486 -0.05 25.15 4.95
N ASN A 487 0.40 26.25 5.55
CA ASN A 487 -0.05 26.73 6.85
C ASN A 487 -0.85 28.03 6.73
N LYS A 488 -1.63 28.35 7.76
CA LYS A 488 -2.51 29.53 7.80
C LYS A 488 -1.76 30.85 7.93
N GLY A 489 -0.47 30.83 8.26
CA GLY A 489 0.33 32.03 8.41
C GLY A 489 0.47 32.80 7.10
N GLY A 490 0.89 34.06 7.21
CA GLY A 490 1.21 34.91 6.07
C GLY A 490 2.38 34.35 5.27
N PHE A 491 2.29 34.38 3.93
CA PHE A 491 3.38 33.95 3.06
C PHE A 491 4.53 34.96 3.07
N HIS A 492 5.75 34.50 3.35
CA HIS A 492 6.97 35.28 3.19
C HIS A 492 8.11 34.38 2.70
N PRO A 493 8.91 34.78 1.69
CA PRO A 493 9.89 33.90 1.03
C PRO A 493 10.96 33.31 1.98
N SER A 494 11.34 34.07 3.01
CA SER A 494 12.32 33.67 4.03
C SER A 494 11.69 33.16 5.33
N PHE A 495 10.76 33.93 5.91
CA PHE A 495 10.24 33.64 7.24
C PHE A 495 9.16 32.56 7.29
N ASN A 496 8.30 32.45 6.27
CA ASN A 496 7.23 31.46 6.23
C ASN A 496 6.89 31.06 4.78
N PRO A 497 7.77 30.30 4.11
CA PRO A 497 7.61 29.97 2.70
C PRO A 497 6.45 28.98 2.42
N LEU A 498 5.91 28.33 3.45
CA LEU A 498 4.71 27.48 3.38
C LEU A 498 3.43 28.19 3.88
N GLY A 499 3.51 29.48 4.22
CA GLY A 499 2.33 30.30 4.48
C GLY A 499 1.48 30.51 3.25
N ALA A 500 0.18 30.75 3.45
CA ALA A 500 -0.80 30.96 2.38
C ALA A 500 -1.55 32.30 2.49
N SER A 501 -1.58 32.93 3.67
CA SER A 501 -2.37 34.14 3.90
C SER A 501 -1.66 35.40 3.40
N SER A 502 -2.45 36.43 3.13
CA SER A 502 -2.01 37.79 2.83
C SER A 502 -1.91 38.63 4.12
N TYR A 503 -1.43 39.87 3.99
CA TYR A 503 -1.29 40.81 5.11
C TYR A 503 -2.23 41.99 4.96
N VAL A 504 -2.67 42.56 6.08
CA VAL A 504 -3.47 43.78 6.10
C VAL A 504 -2.62 44.97 5.64
N ALA A 505 -3.07 45.71 4.63
CA ALA A 505 -2.30 46.79 4.03
C ALA A 505 -2.84 48.20 4.31
N ASP A 506 -4.05 48.32 4.85
CA ASP A 506 -4.66 49.62 5.18
C ASP A 506 -5.73 49.49 6.26
N THR A 507 -6.28 50.63 6.69
CA THR A 507 -7.32 50.71 7.73
C THR A 507 -8.66 50.08 7.30
N SER A 508 -8.85 49.86 5.99
CA SER A 508 -9.99 49.13 5.45
C SER A 508 -9.76 47.61 5.41
N GLN A 509 -8.63 47.15 5.95
CA GLN A 509 -8.23 45.76 6.04
C GLN A 509 -8.04 45.08 4.68
N ASN A 510 -7.71 45.86 3.64
CA ASN A 510 -7.48 45.29 2.33
C ASN A 510 -6.22 44.40 2.37
N PRO A 511 -6.33 43.13 1.97
CA PRO A 511 -5.20 42.22 1.98
C PRO A 511 -4.23 42.51 0.83
N ARG A 512 -2.93 42.39 1.09
CA ARG A 512 -1.85 42.50 0.09
C ARG A 512 -0.72 41.49 0.37
N PRO A 513 0.08 41.14 -0.64
CA PRO A 513 1.27 40.30 -0.46
C PRO A 513 2.33 40.98 0.41
N TRP A 514 3.27 40.18 0.93
CA TRP A 514 4.34 40.60 1.84
C TRP A 514 5.20 41.76 1.31
N ASN A 515 5.40 41.84 -0.01
CA ASN A 515 6.25 42.81 -0.68
C ASN A 515 5.54 44.14 -0.99
N HIS A 516 4.26 44.28 -0.65
CA HIS A 516 3.53 45.51 -0.88
C HIS A 516 4.02 46.64 0.02
N GLN A 517 4.16 47.86 -0.54
CA GLN A 517 4.75 49.02 0.15
C GLN A 517 4.14 49.32 1.53
N ASN A 518 2.81 49.19 1.69
CA ASN A 518 2.16 49.47 2.98
C ASN A 518 2.44 48.37 4.02
N VAL A 519 2.54 47.12 3.58
CA VAL A 519 2.83 45.97 4.45
C VAL A 519 4.28 46.09 4.95
N LYS A 520 5.20 46.37 4.03
CA LYS A 520 6.61 46.64 4.33
C LYS A 520 6.79 47.88 5.22
N GLY A 521 6.11 48.97 4.90
CA GLY A 521 6.19 50.25 5.62
C GLY A 521 5.71 50.18 7.08
N ALA A 522 4.89 49.18 7.44
CA ALA A 522 4.50 48.95 8.84
C ALA A 522 5.63 48.40 9.72
N GLY A 523 6.66 47.78 9.12
CA GLY A 523 7.82 47.27 9.86
C GLY A 523 7.55 46.08 10.80
N LEU A 524 6.38 45.44 10.68
CA LEU A 524 6.00 44.31 11.55
C LEU A 524 6.59 42.97 11.10
N LEU A 525 6.83 42.79 9.80
CA LEU A 525 7.35 41.54 9.22
C LEU A 525 8.86 41.40 9.40
N THR A 526 9.26 40.95 10.60
CA THR A 526 10.68 40.85 11.01
C THR A 526 11.11 39.45 11.42
N SER A 527 10.17 38.50 11.52
CA SER A 527 10.45 37.15 11.98
C SER A 527 9.39 36.15 11.49
N LYS A 528 9.68 34.85 11.66
CA LYS A 528 8.71 33.76 11.45
C LYS A 528 7.48 33.93 12.33
N ALA A 529 7.64 34.37 13.59
CA ALA A 529 6.51 34.59 14.50
C ALA A 529 5.56 35.69 14.00
N ALA A 530 6.09 36.75 13.38
CA ALA A 530 5.26 37.82 12.80
C ALA A 530 4.39 37.32 11.63
N CYS A 531 4.76 36.22 10.97
CA CYS A 531 3.93 35.56 9.95
C CYS A 531 2.76 34.77 10.55
N PHE A 532 2.60 34.76 11.87
CA PHE A 532 1.45 34.16 12.58
C PHE A 532 0.82 35.15 13.58
N ASP A 533 1.11 36.45 13.42
CA ASP A 533 0.43 37.53 14.13
C ASP A 533 -0.82 37.93 13.35
N PHE A 534 -1.93 37.25 13.65
CA PHE A 534 -3.22 37.49 13.02
C PHE A 534 -3.91 38.72 13.60
N GLY A 535 -4.49 39.55 12.75
CA GLY A 535 -5.25 40.70 13.22
C GLY A 535 -5.72 41.62 12.11
N THR A 536 -6.07 42.84 12.50
CA THR A 536 -6.67 43.86 11.64
C THR A 536 -5.80 45.11 11.47
N THR A 537 -4.60 45.12 12.08
CA THR A 537 -3.64 46.23 11.97
C THR A 537 -2.78 46.06 10.73
N VAL A 538 -2.40 47.18 10.09
CA VAL A 538 -1.50 47.17 8.93
C VAL A 538 -0.20 46.44 9.27
N GLY A 539 0.18 45.47 8.43
CA GLY A 539 1.34 44.60 8.60
C GLY A 539 1.05 43.27 9.29
N GLN A 540 -0.11 43.09 9.93
CA GLN A 540 -0.54 41.81 10.50
C GLN A 540 -1.10 40.87 9.43
N VAL A 541 -1.13 39.58 9.73
CA VAL A 541 -1.70 38.55 8.86
C VAL A 541 -3.23 38.68 8.82
N SER A 542 -3.81 38.66 7.63
CA SER A 542 -5.25 38.77 7.44
C SER A 542 -5.96 37.44 7.65
N GLU A 543 -6.88 37.39 8.63
CA GLU A 543 -7.71 36.22 8.91
C GLU A 543 -8.73 35.89 7.81
N THR A 544 -8.97 36.81 6.86
CA THR A 544 -9.95 36.64 5.79
C THR A 544 -9.36 36.07 4.51
N THR A 545 -8.10 35.63 4.55
CA THR A 545 -7.33 35.14 3.38
C THR A 545 -6.65 33.80 3.65
N GLY A 546 -6.05 33.22 2.61
CA GLY A 546 -5.26 31.99 2.67
C GLY A 546 -6.07 30.71 2.47
N PHE A 547 -7.40 30.76 2.40
CA PHE A 547 -8.27 29.59 2.27
C PHE A 547 -9.25 29.64 1.09
N ILE A 548 -9.76 28.48 0.69
CA ILE A 548 -10.79 28.34 -0.33
C ILE A 548 -12.11 28.94 0.16
N GLY A 549 -12.73 29.78 -0.67
CA GLY A 549 -14.01 30.42 -0.35
C GLY A 549 -13.87 31.79 0.30
N ASN A 550 -12.65 32.31 0.43
CA ASN A 550 -12.43 33.73 0.68
C ASN A 550 -13.05 34.59 -0.44
N THR A 551 -13.36 35.86 -0.14
CA THR A 551 -13.99 36.81 -1.07
C THR A 551 -13.03 37.86 -1.62
N GLN A 552 -11.71 37.66 -1.47
CA GLN A 552 -10.67 38.67 -1.71
C GLN A 552 -10.04 38.58 -3.12
N GLY A 553 -10.56 37.68 -3.98
CA GLY A 553 -10.12 37.55 -5.37
C GLY A 553 -8.63 37.22 -5.48
N VAL A 554 -7.89 38.01 -6.28
CA VAL A 554 -6.44 37.83 -6.51
C VAL A 554 -5.62 37.97 -5.22
N TYR A 555 -6.11 38.69 -4.21
CA TYR A 555 -5.44 38.84 -2.91
C TYR A 555 -5.89 37.81 -1.87
N GLY A 556 -6.75 36.87 -2.28
CA GLY A 556 -7.20 35.76 -1.44
C GLY A 556 -6.08 34.82 -1.02
N SER A 557 -4.99 34.76 -1.79
CA SER A 557 -3.75 34.06 -1.42
C SER A 557 -2.61 35.08 -1.33
N GLY A 558 -1.78 34.95 -0.31
CA GLY A 558 -0.55 35.74 -0.19
C GLY A 558 0.59 35.20 -1.07
N ARG A 559 0.40 34.05 -1.71
CA ARG A 559 1.42 33.35 -2.48
C ARG A 559 1.38 33.75 -3.95
N GLU A 560 2.56 33.80 -4.56
CA GLU A 560 2.72 34.05 -6.00
C GLU A 560 2.12 32.93 -6.86
N ASP A 561 2.01 31.72 -6.33
CA ASP A 561 1.40 30.57 -7.01
C ASP A 561 -0.12 30.47 -6.82
N GLY A 562 -0.72 31.39 -6.07
CA GLY A 562 -2.16 31.45 -5.80
C GLY A 562 -2.70 30.29 -4.96
N ARG A 563 -1.85 29.55 -4.24
CA ARG A 563 -2.25 28.38 -3.45
C ARG A 563 -2.87 28.75 -2.09
N TYR A 564 -3.77 27.89 -1.61
CA TYR A 564 -4.52 28.03 -0.35
C TYR A 564 -4.16 26.92 0.64
N TYR A 565 -4.22 27.20 1.95
CA TYR A 565 -3.78 26.25 2.99
C TYR A 565 -4.71 25.05 3.18
N ASP A 566 -6.00 25.20 2.86
CA ASP A 566 -7.03 24.18 3.01
C ASP A 566 -7.29 23.43 1.70
N ALA A 567 -6.65 23.81 0.59
CA ALA A 567 -6.61 23.02 -0.62
C ALA A 567 -5.64 21.83 -0.48
N ILE A 568 -5.91 20.74 -1.20
CA ILE A 568 -4.93 19.65 -1.40
C ILE A 568 -4.49 19.71 -2.86
N TYR A 569 -3.23 20.00 -3.15
CA TYR A 569 -2.74 20.09 -4.52
C TYR A 569 -2.28 18.75 -5.07
N ALA A 570 -2.26 18.61 -6.40
CA ALA A 570 -1.80 17.38 -7.02
C ALA A 570 -0.28 17.21 -7.03
N ASN A 571 0.47 18.28 -6.72
CA ASN A 571 1.92 18.38 -6.83
C ASN A 571 2.45 19.53 -5.95
N GLY A 572 3.78 19.62 -5.78
CA GLY A 572 4.46 20.74 -5.13
C GLY A 572 4.05 20.99 -3.67
N GLN A 573 4.31 22.22 -3.19
CA GLN A 573 3.98 22.65 -1.82
C GLN A 573 2.46 22.69 -1.60
N GLY A 574 1.97 22.11 -0.51
CA GLY A 574 0.53 21.95 -0.29
C GLY A 574 -0.10 20.77 -1.03
N GLY A 575 0.69 19.91 -1.69
CA GLY A 575 0.20 18.82 -2.51
C GLY A 575 0.70 17.43 -2.13
N VAL A 576 0.23 16.43 -2.88
CA VAL A 576 0.68 15.04 -2.73
C VAL A 576 2.16 14.95 -3.13
N CYS A 577 3.00 14.56 -2.17
CA CYS A 577 4.44 14.39 -2.34
C CYS A 577 4.78 12.98 -2.77
N ARG A 578 4.24 11.97 -2.09
CA ARG A 578 4.49 10.56 -2.45
C ARG A 578 3.17 9.84 -2.67
N ASP A 579 3.11 9.07 -3.75
CA ASP A 579 2.05 8.08 -3.97
C ASP A 579 2.65 6.69 -3.82
N MET A 580 2.42 6.08 -2.65
CA MET A 580 2.94 4.76 -2.29
C MET A 580 1.92 3.66 -2.52
N ARG A 581 0.85 3.94 -3.28
CA ARG A 581 -0.13 2.95 -3.68
C ARG A 581 0.48 2.07 -4.77
N TYR A 582 1.14 0.99 -4.36
CA TYR A 582 1.69 0.00 -5.27
C TYR A 582 0.65 -1.05 -5.64
N LYS A 583 0.76 -1.59 -6.86
CA LYS A 583 -0.12 -2.65 -7.36
C LYS A 583 0.19 -3.96 -6.64
N ALA A 584 -0.83 -4.68 -6.15
CA ALA A 584 -0.63 -5.94 -5.41
C ALA A 584 -0.08 -7.09 -6.27
N SER A 585 -0.40 -7.11 -7.57
CA SER A 585 0.20 -8.09 -8.49
C SER A 585 1.64 -7.74 -8.80
N GLU A 586 2.40 -8.72 -9.26
CA GLU A 586 3.74 -8.47 -9.78
C GLU A 586 3.75 -7.44 -10.92
N ILE A 587 4.84 -6.71 -11.01
CA ILE A 587 5.19 -5.89 -12.17
C ILE A 587 5.86 -6.78 -13.22
N THR A 588 5.69 -6.41 -14.48
CA THR A 588 6.19 -7.14 -15.65
C THR A 588 7.20 -6.29 -16.41
N ASP A 589 7.90 -6.87 -17.39
CA ASP A 589 8.79 -6.12 -18.28
C ASP A 589 8.07 -4.95 -18.96
N PHE A 590 6.78 -5.12 -19.29
CA PHE A 590 5.96 -4.04 -19.84
C PHE A 590 5.84 -2.83 -18.89
N ASP A 591 5.77 -3.07 -17.58
CA ASP A 591 5.68 -2.00 -16.59
C ASP A 591 7.01 -1.22 -16.52
N PHE A 592 8.16 -1.90 -16.61
CA PHE A 592 9.48 -1.26 -16.74
C PHE A 592 9.57 -0.42 -18.02
N PHE A 593 9.21 -0.98 -19.19
CA PHE A 593 9.22 -0.24 -20.46
C PHE A 593 8.30 0.98 -20.44
N LYS A 594 7.11 0.84 -19.85
CA LYS A 594 6.17 1.95 -19.69
C LYS A 594 6.75 3.04 -18.79
N ALA A 595 7.36 2.67 -17.66
CA ALA A 595 7.97 3.61 -16.74
C ALA A 595 9.15 4.35 -17.39
N ASP A 596 10.06 3.66 -18.08
CA ASP A 596 11.16 4.28 -18.84
C ASP A 596 10.63 5.29 -19.88
N LYS A 597 9.59 4.91 -20.63
CA LYS A 597 8.92 5.81 -21.57
C LYS A 597 8.34 7.03 -20.88
N ASP A 598 7.63 6.85 -19.76
CA ASP A 598 7.01 7.95 -19.01
C ASP A 598 8.07 8.87 -18.38
N ILE A 599 9.22 8.34 -17.96
CA ILE A 599 10.39 9.09 -17.48
C ILE A 599 10.95 9.95 -18.61
N LYS A 600 11.26 9.36 -19.77
CA LYS A 600 11.78 10.07 -20.94
C LYS A 600 10.76 11.06 -21.53
N ALA A 601 9.46 10.84 -21.34
CA ALA A 601 8.41 11.73 -21.81
C ALA A 601 7.98 12.82 -20.80
N GLY A 602 8.67 12.95 -19.65
CA GLY A 602 8.35 13.96 -18.63
C GLY A 602 7.02 13.73 -17.89
N LYS A 603 6.47 12.51 -17.94
CA LYS A 603 5.21 12.12 -17.29
C LYS A 603 5.41 11.44 -15.94
N TYR A 604 6.61 10.92 -15.70
CA TYR A 604 6.96 10.34 -14.40
C TYR A 604 7.06 11.43 -13.34
N ARG A 605 6.55 11.13 -12.15
CA ARG A 605 6.53 12.10 -11.06
C ARG A 605 7.90 12.17 -10.40
N GLY A 606 8.49 13.36 -10.40
CA GLY A 606 9.69 13.61 -9.60
C GLY A 606 9.40 13.64 -8.12
N LEU A 607 10.44 13.51 -7.31
CA LEU A 607 10.45 13.63 -5.86
C LEU A 607 11.83 14.18 -5.47
N GLU A 608 11.86 15.39 -4.91
CA GLU A 608 13.10 15.97 -4.40
C GLU A 608 12.86 16.71 -3.09
N LEU A 609 13.90 16.76 -2.25
CA LEU A 609 13.94 17.67 -1.11
C LEU A 609 14.10 19.09 -1.64
N ILE A 610 13.33 20.02 -1.09
CA ILE A 610 13.39 21.40 -1.57
C ILE A 610 14.69 22.02 -1.07
N PRO A 611 15.43 22.75 -1.91
CA PRO A 611 16.60 23.47 -1.44
C PRO A 611 16.30 24.71 -0.62
N LEU A 612 17.16 24.97 0.35
CA LEU A 612 17.22 26.19 1.12
C LEU A 612 18.60 26.81 0.94
N THR A 613 18.64 28.04 0.42
CA THR A 613 19.89 28.79 0.27
C THR A 613 20.01 29.84 1.36
N ARG A 614 21.19 29.96 1.97
CA ARG A 614 21.53 31.00 2.95
C ARG A 614 22.86 31.66 2.59
N VAL A 615 22.99 32.94 2.93
CA VAL A 615 24.25 33.67 2.77
C VAL A 615 24.79 34.00 4.16
N TYR A 616 26.05 33.67 4.40
CA TYR A 616 26.76 33.93 5.64
C TYR A 616 27.93 34.87 5.39
N ASP A 617 28.11 35.83 6.30
CA ASP A 617 29.31 36.64 6.32
C ASP A 617 30.35 35.98 7.24
N PHE A 618 31.45 35.50 6.66
CA PHE A 618 32.57 34.88 7.40
C PHE A 618 33.70 35.88 7.68
N ALA A 619 33.55 37.12 7.21
CA ALA A 619 34.55 38.19 7.26
C ALA A 619 35.91 37.73 6.71
N ILE A 620 36.99 38.32 7.24
CA ILE A 620 38.36 37.98 6.87
C ILE A 620 38.72 36.60 7.45
N ILE A 621 39.13 35.70 6.57
CA ILE A 621 39.66 34.37 6.90
C ILE A 621 41.11 34.22 6.43
N SER A 622 41.83 33.31 7.09
CA SER A 622 43.21 32.92 6.76
C SER A 622 43.29 31.39 6.64
N PRO A 623 44.13 30.84 5.76
CA PRO A 623 44.21 29.40 5.57
C PRO A 623 44.91 28.74 6.76
N ASP A 624 44.38 27.61 7.21
CA ASP A 624 45.09 26.77 8.17
C ASP A 624 46.19 25.97 7.47
N SER A 625 45.92 25.53 6.23
CA SER A 625 46.89 24.84 5.37
C SER A 625 46.47 24.91 3.89
N THR A 626 47.43 24.63 3.01
CA THR A 626 47.15 24.24 1.62
C THR A 626 46.72 22.78 1.57
N SER A 627 45.79 22.44 0.69
CA SER A 627 45.31 21.06 0.52
C SER A 627 46.34 20.21 -0.23
N GLY A 628 46.80 19.13 0.40
CA GLY A 628 47.65 18.14 -0.26
C GLY A 628 46.89 17.32 -1.33
N THR A 629 45.58 17.15 -1.16
CA THR A 629 44.68 16.45 -2.10
C THR A 629 44.32 17.32 -3.30
N TYR A 630 44.16 18.64 -3.07
CA TYR A 630 43.76 19.63 -4.06
C TYR A 630 44.81 20.75 -4.12
N PRO A 631 45.91 20.60 -4.88
CA PRO A 631 47.09 21.47 -4.77
C PRO A 631 46.82 22.97 -4.97
N ASN A 632 45.75 23.31 -5.69
CA ASN A 632 45.37 24.69 -5.98
C ASN A 632 44.43 25.30 -4.93
N LEU A 633 44.01 24.55 -3.90
CA LEU A 633 43.05 25.00 -2.88
C LEU A 633 43.72 25.12 -1.50
N SER A 634 43.42 26.22 -0.85
CA SER A 634 43.60 26.45 0.58
C SER A 634 42.34 26.03 1.33
N TYR A 635 42.46 25.71 2.61
CA TYR A 635 41.28 25.45 3.44
C TYR A 635 41.43 25.98 4.86
N THR A 636 40.27 26.14 5.50
CA THR A 636 40.16 26.36 6.95
C THR A 636 39.52 25.16 7.61
N ILE A 637 40.14 24.67 8.68
CA ILE A 637 39.74 23.48 9.42
C ILE A 637 38.44 23.79 10.16
N GLU A 638 37.45 22.92 9.96
CA GLU A 638 36.15 22.92 10.66
C GLU A 638 35.37 24.26 10.61
N LYS A 639 35.80 25.23 9.80
CA LYS A 639 35.17 26.57 9.74
C LYS A 639 33.74 26.49 9.24
N LEU A 640 33.45 25.61 8.28
CA LEU A 640 32.08 25.37 7.81
C LEU A 640 31.23 24.78 8.94
N TYR A 641 31.72 23.70 9.56
CA TYR A 641 31.01 23.00 10.64
C TYR A 641 30.69 23.90 11.83
N ASN A 642 31.67 24.66 12.31
CA ASN A 642 31.53 25.50 13.49
C ASN A 642 30.61 26.72 13.30
N ASN A 643 30.32 27.10 12.04
CA ASN A 643 29.46 28.25 11.74
C ASN A 643 28.11 27.86 11.10
N ILE A 644 28.04 26.69 10.47
CA ILE A 644 26.88 26.20 9.72
C ILE A 644 26.56 24.76 10.15
N LYS A 645 27.12 23.75 9.47
CA LYS A 645 27.07 22.32 9.79
C LYS A 645 28.05 21.53 8.90
N GLU A 646 28.16 20.22 9.12
CA GLU A 646 28.91 19.33 8.23
C GLU A 646 28.15 19.17 6.92
N LEU A 647 28.87 19.14 5.81
CA LEU A 647 28.26 18.95 4.49
C LEU A 647 27.66 17.55 4.37
N GLU A 648 26.37 17.47 4.06
CA GLU A 648 25.66 16.23 3.76
C GLU A 648 25.57 15.97 2.25
N ASP A 649 25.14 14.77 1.86
CA ASP A 649 25.00 14.42 0.44
C ASP A 649 23.98 15.34 -0.26
N GLY A 650 24.36 15.84 -1.44
CA GLY A 650 23.57 16.83 -2.21
C GLY A 650 23.68 18.29 -1.73
N GLU A 651 24.36 18.56 -0.63
CA GLU A 651 24.65 19.92 -0.15
C GLU A 651 25.95 20.46 -0.74
N TYR A 652 26.06 21.78 -0.88
CA TYR A 652 27.27 22.44 -1.40
C TYR A 652 27.31 23.92 -1.02
N TYR A 653 28.42 24.58 -1.31
CA TYR A 653 28.56 26.02 -1.10
C TYR A 653 29.35 26.71 -2.20
N TYR A 654 29.16 28.02 -2.27
CA TYR A 654 30.08 28.91 -2.96
C TYR A 654 30.81 29.80 -1.95
N VAL A 655 32.08 30.08 -2.23
CA VAL A 655 32.84 31.12 -1.52
C VAL A 655 33.02 32.29 -2.46
N TYR A 656 32.55 33.47 -2.04
CA TYR A 656 32.69 34.71 -2.78
C TYR A 656 33.75 35.59 -2.12
N ASN A 657 34.81 35.91 -2.86
CA ASN A 657 35.85 36.83 -2.42
C ASN A 657 35.34 38.27 -2.59
N LYS A 658 35.08 38.95 -1.47
CA LYS A 658 34.51 40.31 -1.48
C LYS A 658 35.48 41.36 -2.03
N SER A 659 36.78 41.09 -1.97
CA SER A 659 37.81 42.02 -2.45
C SER A 659 38.04 41.92 -3.96
N THR A 660 38.02 40.71 -4.54
CA THR A 660 38.30 40.50 -5.97
C THR A 660 37.04 40.28 -6.81
N GLY A 661 35.93 39.88 -6.19
CA GLY A 661 34.70 39.47 -6.88
C GLY A 661 34.74 38.03 -7.44
N GLU A 662 35.81 37.27 -7.18
CA GLU A 662 35.95 35.89 -7.64
C GLU A 662 35.09 34.92 -6.83
N LEU A 663 34.72 33.81 -7.46
CA LEU A 663 33.84 32.78 -6.90
C LEU A 663 34.52 31.40 -6.94
N PHE A 664 34.42 30.65 -5.85
CA PHE A 664 34.75 29.24 -5.80
C PHE A 664 33.48 28.42 -5.60
N ASP A 665 33.30 27.37 -6.40
CA ASP A 665 32.20 26.41 -6.31
C ASP A 665 32.72 25.11 -5.71
N SER A 666 32.20 24.71 -4.55
CA SER A 666 32.67 23.53 -3.84
C SER A 666 32.44 22.22 -4.60
N ARG A 667 31.58 22.22 -5.63
CA ARG A 667 31.28 21.04 -6.46
C ARG A 667 32.34 20.74 -7.52
N THR A 668 33.29 21.66 -7.72
CA THR A 668 34.47 21.44 -8.59
C THR A 668 35.46 20.43 -8.03
N VAL A 669 35.24 19.97 -6.79
CA VAL A 669 36.06 18.96 -6.10
C VAL A 669 35.15 18.04 -5.30
N ASP A 670 35.60 16.80 -5.05
CA ASP A 670 34.85 15.86 -4.22
C ASP A 670 35.13 16.11 -2.72
N LEU A 671 34.24 16.85 -2.05
CA LEU A 671 34.36 17.11 -0.62
C LEU A 671 33.76 16.01 0.26
N LEU A 672 33.06 15.02 -0.32
CA LEU A 672 32.39 13.95 0.42
C LEU A 672 33.31 12.76 0.72
N LEU A 673 34.57 12.78 0.25
CA LEU A 673 35.58 11.73 0.43
C LEU A 673 35.83 11.33 1.90
N THR A 674 35.89 12.30 2.82
CA THR A 674 36.18 12.05 4.24
C THR A 674 35.35 12.95 5.16
N SER A 675 35.16 12.56 6.42
CA SER A 675 34.51 13.44 7.41
C SER A 675 35.29 14.74 7.67
N SER A 676 36.60 14.79 7.40
CA SER A 676 37.37 16.03 7.52
C SER A 676 37.05 17.00 6.41
N THR A 677 37.05 16.54 5.16
CA THR A 677 36.80 17.39 3.98
C THR A 677 35.41 18.02 4.03
N ARG A 678 34.40 17.30 4.56
CA ARG A 678 33.03 17.79 4.75
C ARG A 678 32.87 18.93 5.75
N ARG A 679 33.84 19.12 6.64
CA ARG A 679 33.80 20.14 7.70
C ARG A 679 34.60 21.39 7.33
N HIS A 680 35.46 21.31 6.31
CA HIS A 680 36.37 22.39 5.92
C HIS A 680 35.73 23.35 4.92
N LEU A 681 36.15 24.62 4.98
CA LEU A 681 35.85 25.60 3.94
C LEU A 681 37.07 25.75 3.02
N TYR A 682 36.93 25.35 1.76
CA TYR A 682 37.96 25.43 0.72
C TYR A 682 37.82 26.71 -0.11
N TYR A 683 38.95 27.22 -0.59
CA TYR A 683 39.02 28.34 -1.54
C TYR A 683 40.36 28.35 -2.28
N PRO A 684 40.47 29.03 -3.44
CA PRO A 684 41.71 29.08 -4.23
C PRO A 684 42.91 29.62 -3.46
N THR A 685 44.06 28.95 -3.59
CA THR A 685 45.36 29.42 -3.06
C THR A 685 45.77 30.78 -3.62
N SER A 686 45.35 31.10 -4.85
CA SER A 686 45.61 32.37 -5.52
C SER A 686 45.02 33.58 -4.79
N TRP A 687 44.05 33.37 -3.90
CA TRP A 687 43.44 34.45 -3.10
C TRP A 687 44.32 34.92 -1.93
N GLY A 688 45.39 34.17 -1.61
CA GLY A 688 46.34 34.53 -0.56
C GLY A 688 45.89 34.14 0.85
N SER A 689 46.50 34.78 1.86
CA SER A 689 46.38 34.37 3.28
C SER A 689 45.43 35.23 4.13
N SER A 690 44.81 36.24 3.55
CA SER A 690 43.87 37.13 4.24
C SER A 690 42.76 37.52 3.27
N VAL A 691 41.66 36.78 3.29
CA VAL A 691 40.59 36.88 2.29
C VAL A 691 39.29 37.23 3.00
N ASP A 692 38.66 38.34 2.61
CA ASP A 692 37.32 38.70 3.09
C ASP A 692 36.25 37.98 2.25
N VAL A 693 35.47 37.09 2.88
CA VAL A 693 34.59 36.18 2.13
C VAL A 693 33.14 36.17 2.62
N ALA A 694 32.22 36.03 1.67
CA ALA A 694 30.85 35.63 1.92
C ALA A 694 30.65 34.18 1.45
N VAL A 695 29.90 33.39 2.21
CA VAL A 695 29.61 31.99 1.89
C VAL A 695 28.14 31.85 1.54
N ILE A 696 27.85 31.34 0.34
CA ILE A 696 26.50 30.99 -0.10
C ILE A 696 26.36 29.50 0.14
N TYR A 697 25.59 29.12 1.15
CA TYR A 697 25.38 27.73 1.54
C TYR A 697 24.06 27.22 0.98
N TYR A 698 24.10 26.03 0.39
CA TYR A 698 22.94 25.31 -0.12
C TYR A 698 22.72 24.07 0.72
N GLU A 699 21.58 24.00 1.39
CA GLU A 699 21.16 22.84 2.17
C GLU A 699 19.85 22.27 1.64
N LEU A 700 19.60 21.00 1.95
CA LEU A 700 18.34 20.35 1.64
C LEU A 700 17.40 20.48 2.84
N THR A 701 16.20 21.00 2.60
CA THR A 701 15.15 20.95 3.63
C THR A 701 14.75 19.50 3.91
N GLN A 702 14.12 19.24 5.05
CA GLN A 702 13.58 17.91 5.35
C GLN A 702 12.21 17.67 4.70
N THR A 703 11.79 18.51 3.75
CA THR A 703 10.45 18.47 3.17
C THR A 703 10.55 18.15 1.69
N THR A 704 9.88 17.08 1.25
CA THR A 704 9.80 16.71 -0.16
C THR A 704 8.71 17.46 -0.92
N VAL A 705 8.94 17.63 -2.23
CA VAL A 705 7.96 18.03 -3.24
C VAL A 705 7.96 17.06 -4.40
N SER A 706 6.82 16.94 -5.09
CA SER A 706 6.68 16.05 -6.23
C SER A 706 6.12 16.72 -7.47
N TYR A 707 6.50 16.16 -8.62
CA TYR A 707 6.14 16.62 -9.96
C TYR A 707 6.55 18.07 -10.20
N SER A 708 5.64 19.05 -10.20
CA SER A 708 5.97 20.46 -10.34
C SER A 708 5.82 21.23 -9.03
N TYR A 709 6.73 22.13 -8.73
CA TYR A 709 6.71 22.97 -7.54
C TYR A 709 7.11 24.42 -7.85
N THR A 710 6.85 25.32 -6.91
CA THR A 710 7.27 26.72 -7.00
C THR A 710 8.70 26.84 -6.48
N ALA A 711 9.63 27.22 -7.35
CA ALA A 711 11.02 27.50 -7.03
C ALA A 711 11.28 29.01 -7.02
N SER A 712 12.27 29.46 -6.24
CA SER A 712 12.71 30.86 -6.20
C SER A 712 14.21 30.98 -6.41
N ASP A 713 14.62 31.59 -7.52
CA ASP A 713 16.04 31.88 -7.76
C ASP A 713 16.35 33.35 -7.47
N ILE A 714 17.44 33.57 -6.74
CA ILE A 714 17.94 34.89 -6.37
C ILE A 714 19.12 35.28 -7.25
N ILE A 715 19.07 36.50 -7.76
CA ILE A 715 20.15 37.11 -8.54
C ILE A 715 20.59 38.38 -7.81
N GLY A 716 21.87 38.50 -7.52
CA GLY A 716 22.40 39.63 -6.78
C GLY A 716 23.80 39.35 -6.25
N ASN A 717 24.53 40.42 -5.95
CA ASN A 717 25.81 40.30 -5.26
C ASN A 717 25.58 39.75 -3.83
N PRO A 718 26.34 38.73 -3.37
CA PRO A 718 26.22 38.20 -2.01
C PRO A 718 26.25 39.27 -0.91
N VAL A 719 27.01 40.35 -1.10
CA VAL A 719 27.08 41.48 -0.15
C VAL A 719 25.75 42.23 -0.07
N ASN A 720 25.05 42.43 -1.19
CA ASN A 720 23.73 43.08 -1.19
C ASN A 720 22.64 42.15 -0.66
N ILE A 721 22.76 40.83 -0.92
CA ILE A 721 21.85 39.83 -0.36
C ILE A 721 21.94 39.80 1.17
N LEU A 722 23.15 39.88 1.73
CA LEU A 722 23.37 39.98 3.18
C LEU A 722 22.70 41.22 3.81
N GLN A 723 22.56 42.31 3.06
CA GLN A 723 21.86 43.52 3.49
C GLN A 723 20.34 43.42 3.31
N CYS A 724 19.83 42.42 2.59
CA CYS A 724 18.41 42.23 2.35
C CYS A 724 17.73 41.56 3.55
N THR A 725 17.01 42.35 4.34
CA THR A 725 16.33 41.87 5.56
C THR A 725 15.33 40.75 5.29
N ASP A 726 14.67 40.78 4.12
CA ASP A 726 13.70 39.77 3.69
C ASP A 726 14.33 38.42 3.28
N LEU A 727 15.65 38.34 3.12
CA LEU A 727 16.39 37.11 2.80
C LEU A 727 17.32 36.67 3.95
N SER A 728 17.23 37.34 5.11
CA SER A 728 18.13 37.15 6.25
C SER A 728 18.10 35.76 6.90
N LYS A 729 17.06 34.95 6.65
CA LYS A 729 16.96 33.54 7.11
C LYS A 729 17.14 32.53 5.97
N GLY A 730 17.52 33.01 4.80
CA GLY A 730 17.58 32.24 3.56
C GLY A 730 16.26 32.27 2.80
N TRP A 731 16.20 31.50 1.72
CA TRP A 731 15.01 31.33 0.90
C TRP A 731 14.95 29.93 0.32
N ILE A 732 13.74 29.45 0.06
CA ILE A 732 13.53 28.19 -0.64
C ILE A 732 13.88 28.38 -2.12
N GLY A 733 14.93 27.70 -2.58
CA GLY A 733 15.42 27.79 -3.95
C GLY A 733 16.94 28.01 -4.02
N ARG A 734 17.42 28.61 -5.11
CA ARG A 734 18.86 28.69 -5.44
C ARG A 734 19.34 30.13 -5.61
N TRP A 735 20.65 30.31 -5.56
CA TRP A 735 21.32 31.53 -6.03
C TRP A 735 21.84 31.31 -7.45
N VAL A 736 21.72 32.31 -8.31
CA VAL A 736 22.34 32.32 -9.65
C VAL A 736 23.78 32.82 -9.50
N PRO A 737 24.81 31.99 -9.80
CA PRO A 737 26.21 32.32 -9.58
C PRO A 737 26.78 33.25 -10.66
N LEU A 738 26.07 34.34 -10.94
CA LEU A 738 26.47 35.39 -11.88
C LEU A 738 26.19 36.77 -11.27
N ILE A 739 27.24 37.53 -11.01
CA ILE A 739 27.14 38.84 -10.35
C ILE A 739 26.65 39.90 -11.36
N PRO A 740 25.51 40.57 -11.10
CA PRO A 740 25.08 41.70 -11.91
C PRO A 740 26.02 42.90 -11.71
N ASP A 741 26.28 43.65 -12.78
CA ASP A 741 27.15 44.84 -12.78
C ASP A 741 26.62 45.98 -13.66
N GLY A 742 25.36 45.90 -14.10
CA GLY A 742 24.73 46.85 -15.03
C GLY A 742 24.99 46.57 -16.51
N THR A 743 25.89 45.64 -16.86
CA THR A 743 26.14 45.24 -18.26
C THR A 743 25.25 44.09 -18.69
N SER A 744 25.10 43.91 -20.01
CA SER A 744 24.27 42.84 -20.57
C SER A 744 24.97 41.50 -20.39
N LYS A 745 24.32 40.58 -19.67
CA LYS A 745 24.80 39.21 -19.41
C LYS A 745 23.68 38.21 -19.62
N GLU A 746 24.05 36.96 -19.89
CA GLU A 746 23.09 35.85 -19.89
C GLU A 746 22.93 35.31 -18.47
N PHE A 747 21.77 35.55 -17.85
CA PHE A 747 21.40 34.97 -16.56
C PHE A 747 20.63 33.68 -16.79
N LYS A 748 21.05 32.58 -16.15
CA LYS A 748 20.42 31.26 -16.27
C LYS A 748 19.77 30.85 -14.96
N LEU A 749 18.48 30.51 -15.02
CA LEU A 749 17.79 29.90 -13.88
C LEU A 749 18.31 28.48 -13.65
N ARG A 750 18.17 28.00 -12.42
CA ARG A 750 18.89 26.80 -11.94
C ARG A 750 18.06 25.53 -11.99
N ALA A 751 16.77 25.60 -12.31
CA ALA A 751 15.91 24.46 -12.60
C ALA A 751 15.10 24.71 -13.89
N PRO A 752 14.59 23.65 -14.55
CA PRO A 752 13.81 23.79 -15.78
C PRO A 752 12.53 24.60 -15.55
N VAL A 753 12.41 25.72 -16.25
CA VAL A 753 11.26 26.62 -16.19
C VAL A 753 10.12 26.08 -17.05
N LEU A 754 8.91 26.01 -16.48
CA LEU A 754 7.71 25.52 -17.19
C LEU A 754 6.92 26.61 -17.93
N SER A 755 7.18 27.87 -17.60
CA SER A 755 6.52 29.02 -18.21
C SER A 755 7.29 30.28 -17.90
N LYS A 756 7.19 31.29 -18.76
CA LYS A 756 7.85 32.59 -18.56
C LYS A 756 7.59 33.16 -17.16
N VAL A 757 8.62 33.82 -16.61
CA VAL A 757 8.69 34.26 -15.21
C VAL A 757 8.77 35.78 -15.06
N SER A 758 7.98 36.33 -14.14
CA SER A 758 8.11 37.72 -13.66
C SER A 758 9.12 37.81 -12.52
N VAL A 759 9.81 38.95 -12.41
CA VAL A 759 10.88 39.15 -11.42
C VAL A 759 10.52 40.32 -10.52
N ASN A 760 10.78 40.22 -9.21
CA ASN A 760 10.70 41.35 -8.28
C ASN A 760 12.11 41.72 -7.82
N TYR A 761 12.38 43.00 -7.56
CA TYR A 761 13.70 43.44 -7.11
C TYR A 761 13.64 44.56 -6.07
N THR A 762 14.74 44.67 -5.32
CA THR A 762 15.02 45.74 -4.37
C THR A 762 16.39 46.35 -4.64
N THR A 763 16.55 47.64 -4.34
CA THR A 763 17.82 48.38 -4.39
C THR A 763 18.18 49.01 -3.04
N ASP A 764 17.38 48.74 -2.00
CA ASP A 764 17.42 49.41 -0.70
C ASP A 764 17.39 48.41 0.47
N GLY A 765 17.98 47.22 0.27
CA GLY A 765 18.07 46.20 1.32
C GLY A 765 16.72 45.55 1.69
N GLY A 766 15.76 45.56 0.77
CA GLY A 766 14.42 44.99 0.97
C GLY A 766 13.44 45.94 1.68
N ALA A 767 13.74 47.24 1.78
CA ALA A 767 12.78 48.21 2.30
C ALA A 767 11.62 48.41 1.31
N THR A 768 11.91 48.44 0.01
CA THR A 768 10.92 48.47 -1.07
C THR A 768 11.18 47.39 -2.13
N TRP A 769 10.11 46.93 -2.76
CA TRP A 769 10.13 45.91 -3.82
C TRP A 769 9.36 46.40 -5.05
N ILE A 770 9.93 46.18 -6.22
CA ILE A 770 9.39 46.62 -7.51
C ILE A 770 9.36 45.43 -8.47
N THR A 771 8.29 45.29 -9.25
CA THR A 771 8.22 44.28 -10.32
C THR A 771 9.01 44.74 -11.55
N TYR A 772 9.82 43.83 -12.08
CA TYR A 772 10.66 43.99 -13.25
C TYR A 772 10.08 43.19 -14.43
N PRO A 773 9.92 43.81 -15.62
CA PRO A 773 10.08 45.24 -15.93
C PRO A 773 8.90 46.06 -15.36
N SER A 774 9.06 47.38 -15.25
CA SER A 774 8.02 48.29 -14.71
C SER A 774 6.71 48.33 -15.52
N TRP A 775 6.66 47.63 -16.66
CA TRP A 775 5.48 47.42 -17.50
C TRP A 775 4.90 46.05 -17.14
N THR A 776 3.70 46.04 -16.57
CA THR A 776 3.06 44.92 -15.85
C THR A 776 2.75 43.65 -16.69
N SER A 777 3.30 43.49 -17.90
CA SER A 777 2.92 42.43 -18.85
C SER A 777 4.05 41.55 -19.38
N LEU A 778 5.31 41.75 -18.98
CA LEU A 778 6.44 41.01 -19.56
C LEU A 778 7.13 40.11 -18.54
N ALA A 779 6.83 38.81 -18.64
CA ALA A 779 7.67 37.77 -18.07
C ALA A 779 8.95 37.63 -18.93
N ILE A 780 10.13 37.62 -18.29
CA ILE A 780 11.42 37.87 -18.99
C ILE A 780 12.28 36.62 -19.21
N PHE A 781 12.24 35.62 -18.33
CA PHE A 781 12.98 34.37 -18.54
C PHE A 781 12.25 33.48 -19.55
N ASP A 782 13.00 32.98 -20.53
CA ASP A 782 12.49 32.07 -21.55
C ASP A 782 12.45 30.64 -21.02
N ASP A 783 11.35 29.94 -21.28
CA ASP A 783 11.11 28.57 -20.81
C ASP A 783 11.81 27.52 -21.68
N ILE A 784 12.36 27.88 -22.84
CA ILE A 784 13.16 26.99 -23.69
C ILE A 784 14.64 27.15 -23.36
N THR A 785 15.17 28.39 -23.37
CA THR A 785 16.60 28.62 -23.09
C THR A 785 16.92 28.63 -21.60
N ASN A 786 15.91 28.61 -20.73
CA ASN A 786 16.04 28.70 -19.28
C ASN A 786 16.82 29.93 -18.81
N SER A 787 16.86 30.97 -19.65
CA SER A 787 17.74 32.12 -19.51
C SER A 787 17.08 33.42 -19.92
N TRP A 788 17.70 34.52 -19.53
CA TRP A 788 17.39 35.87 -19.98
C TRP A 788 18.69 36.61 -20.21
N THR A 789 18.79 37.31 -21.34
CA THR A 789 19.95 38.15 -21.66
C THR A 789 19.57 39.62 -21.54
N GLY A 790 20.25 40.33 -20.65
CA GLY A 790 20.03 41.76 -20.44
C GLY A 790 20.84 42.31 -19.27
N SER A 791 20.53 43.54 -18.87
CA SER A 791 21.26 44.26 -17.82
C SER A 791 20.48 44.28 -16.51
N PHE A 792 21.03 43.64 -15.47
CA PHE A 792 20.61 43.82 -14.08
C PHE A 792 21.56 44.76 -13.34
N LEU A 793 21.02 45.60 -12.46
CA LEU A 793 21.75 46.59 -11.67
C LEU A 793 22.65 45.90 -10.66
N GLY A 794 23.91 46.34 -10.54
CA GLY A 794 24.87 45.70 -9.65
C GLY A 794 24.60 45.89 -8.15
N ASN A 795 23.81 46.91 -7.78
CA ASN A 795 23.39 47.17 -6.40
C ASN A 795 22.03 46.55 -6.04
N ALA A 796 21.38 45.82 -6.95
CA ALA A 796 20.06 45.25 -6.73
C ALA A 796 20.10 43.78 -6.32
N VAL A 797 19.01 43.33 -5.70
CA VAL A 797 18.69 41.92 -5.44
C VAL A 797 17.36 41.59 -6.11
N TYR A 798 17.34 40.53 -6.91
CA TYR A 798 16.20 40.09 -7.71
C TYR A 798 15.70 38.73 -7.23
N ILE A 799 14.37 38.56 -7.14
CA ILE A 799 13.67 37.30 -6.87
C ILE A 799 12.92 36.88 -8.12
N SER A 800 13.22 35.69 -8.63
CA SER A 800 12.50 35.05 -9.74
C SER A 800 11.73 33.84 -9.22
N ASN A 801 10.39 33.93 -9.15
CA ASN A 801 9.53 32.83 -8.69
C ASN A 801 8.93 32.10 -9.89
N TYR A 802 9.14 30.79 -9.99
CA TYR A 802 8.73 30.03 -11.18
C TYR A 802 8.31 28.61 -10.86
N LYS A 803 7.54 28.00 -11.77
CA LYS A 803 7.23 26.58 -11.69
C LYS A 803 8.38 25.77 -12.28
N ALA A 804 8.94 24.88 -11.46
CA ALA A 804 9.99 23.94 -11.82
C ALA A 804 9.49 22.49 -11.71
N ILE A 805 10.22 21.55 -12.30
CA ILE A 805 9.99 20.10 -12.15
C ILE A 805 10.96 19.54 -11.11
N ALA A 806 10.44 18.73 -10.19
CA ALA A 806 11.22 17.93 -9.26
C ALA A 806 12.06 16.87 -9.98
N LYS A 807 13.25 16.58 -9.46
CA LYS A 807 14.11 15.51 -10.00
C LYS A 807 13.39 14.16 -10.02
N ILE A 808 13.58 13.41 -11.10
CA ILE A 808 12.94 12.11 -11.35
C ILE A 808 13.87 10.93 -11.07
N THR A 809 15.17 11.21 -10.91
CA THR A 809 16.21 10.27 -10.52
C THR A 809 17.01 10.78 -9.32
N LYS A 810 17.63 9.86 -8.60
CA LYS A 810 18.63 10.12 -7.55
C LYS A 810 19.89 9.29 -7.82
N ASN A 811 21.05 9.81 -7.47
CA ASN A 811 22.31 9.07 -7.60
C ASN A 811 22.28 7.81 -6.71
N VAL A 812 22.81 6.70 -7.24
CA VAL A 812 22.87 5.41 -6.53
C VAL A 812 24.14 4.66 -6.90
N GLU A 813 24.48 3.66 -6.10
CA GLU A 813 25.47 2.65 -6.45
C GLU A 813 25.06 1.86 -7.72
N ASN A 814 26.06 1.36 -8.45
CA ASN A 814 25.85 0.44 -9.56
C ASN A 814 25.40 -0.93 -9.03
N ASP A 815 24.10 -1.20 -9.14
CA ASP A 815 23.42 -2.41 -8.67
C ASP A 815 23.39 -3.55 -9.70
N LEU A 816 23.05 -4.75 -9.24
CA LEU A 816 22.82 -5.91 -10.11
C LEU A 816 21.57 -5.70 -10.99
N ILE A 817 21.68 -6.12 -12.24
CA ILE A 817 20.65 -6.09 -13.25
C ILE A 817 19.66 -7.23 -13.00
N TYR A 818 18.41 -6.87 -12.78
CA TYR A 818 17.32 -7.83 -12.65
C TYR A 818 17.01 -8.50 -14.00
N GLY A 819 17.04 -9.83 -14.04
CA GLY A 819 16.84 -10.59 -15.29
C GLY A 819 18.07 -10.63 -16.20
N GLY A 820 19.26 -10.25 -15.71
CA GLY A 820 20.49 -10.24 -16.48
C GLY A 820 20.38 -9.40 -17.75
N VAL A 821 20.82 -9.93 -18.89
CA VAL A 821 20.79 -9.19 -20.17
C VAL A 821 19.39 -8.75 -20.61
N GLN A 822 18.32 -9.44 -20.17
CA GLN A 822 16.94 -9.06 -20.51
C GLN A 822 16.48 -7.80 -19.77
N GLY A 823 17.05 -7.52 -18.60
CA GLY A 823 16.80 -6.30 -17.85
C GLY A 823 17.56 -5.08 -18.35
N LEU A 824 18.46 -5.25 -19.34
CA LEU A 824 19.23 -4.18 -19.93
C LEU A 824 18.44 -3.52 -21.07
N GLY A 825 18.43 -2.18 -21.09
CA GLY A 825 17.90 -1.42 -22.21
C GLY A 825 18.61 -1.78 -23.52
N SER A 826 17.86 -1.98 -24.60
CA SER A 826 18.42 -2.45 -25.88
C SER A 826 19.22 -1.39 -26.64
N MET A 827 19.10 -0.11 -26.27
CA MET A 827 19.70 1.02 -26.98
C MET A 827 20.12 2.11 -25.98
N ILE A 828 21.14 2.89 -26.34
CA ILE A 828 21.52 4.11 -25.63
C ILE A 828 20.60 5.24 -26.09
N PHE A 829 20.00 5.96 -25.15
CA PHE A 829 19.24 7.16 -25.44
C PHE A 829 20.11 8.40 -25.24
N ALA A 830 20.19 9.27 -26.23
CA ALA A 830 20.88 10.55 -26.14
C ALA A 830 19.95 11.70 -26.52
N SER A 831 20.07 12.84 -25.84
CA SER A 831 19.25 14.03 -26.11
C SER A 831 19.97 15.32 -25.74
N SER A 832 19.80 16.33 -26.58
CA SER A 832 20.15 17.73 -26.32
C SER A 832 18.91 18.63 -26.31
N ARG A 833 17.70 18.07 -26.35
CA ARG A 833 16.47 18.80 -26.66
C ARG A 833 15.82 19.45 -25.45
N ALA A 834 15.49 20.74 -25.56
CA ALA A 834 14.88 21.55 -24.50
C ALA A 834 13.37 21.32 -24.26
N ARG A 835 12.84 20.11 -24.53
CA ARG A 835 11.41 19.81 -24.37
C ARG A 835 11.16 18.73 -23.31
N ASP A 836 10.13 18.94 -22.50
CA ASP A 836 9.78 18.02 -21.42
C ASP A 836 9.28 16.67 -21.94
N GLU A 837 8.64 16.64 -23.12
CA GLU A 837 8.18 15.40 -23.77
C GLU A 837 9.33 14.54 -24.32
N THR A 838 10.57 15.06 -24.26
CA THR A 838 11.77 14.45 -24.84
C THR A 838 12.97 14.56 -23.90
N ALA A 839 12.72 14.21 -22.64
CA ALA A 839 13.72 13.91 -21.63
C ALA A 839 14.51 15.11 -21.12
N ARG A 840 14.02 16.35 -21.26
CA ARG A 840 14.62 17.53 -20.60
C ARG A 840 14.69 17.34 -19.08
N GLY A 841 13.60 16.85 -18.47
CA GLY A 841 13.55 16.54 -17.04
C GLY A 841 14.51 15.42 -16.63
N LEU A 842 14.66 14.38 -17.47
CA LEU A 842 15.64 13.31 -17.23
C LEU A 842 17.08 13.84 -17.32
N GLY A 843 17.41 14.61 -18.36
CA GLY A 843 18.72 15.25 -18.50
C GLY A 843 19.06 16.11 -17.28
N TYR A 844 18.16 17.01 -16.88
CA TYR A 844 18.34 17.82 -15.67
C TYR A 844 18.54 16.97 -14.40
N SER A 845 17.81 15.86 -14.28
CA SER A 845 17.91 14.97 -13.13
C SER A 845 19.22 14.18 -13.09
N LEU A 846 19.78 13.82 -14.26
CA LEU A 846 21.03 13.05 -14.38
C LEU A 846 22.27 13.93 -14.27
N ILE A 847 22.33 15.03 -15.04
CA ILE A 847 23.55 15.86 -15.15
C ILE A 847 23.47 17.18 -14.37
N ASN A 848 22.37 17.43 -13.66
CA ASN A 848 22.17 18.65 -12.85
C ASN A 848 22.29 19.97 -13.64
N GLU A 849 22.10 19.92 -14.96
CA GLU A 849 22.08 21.05 -15.87
C GLU A 849 20.85 21.03 -16.76
N VAL A 850 20.31 22.20 -17.07
CA VAL A 850 19.13 22.30 -17.93
C VAL A 850 19.54 22.21 -19.39
N VAL A 851 18.97 21.24 -20.09
CA VAL A 851 19.11 21.07 -21.53
C VAL A 851 18.28 22.15 -22.25
N THR A 852 18.92 22.94 -23.11
CA THR A 852 18.37 24.21 -23.66
C THR A 852 18.45 24.35 -25.18
N SER A 853 18.92 23.32 -25.91
CA SER A 853 18.95 23.39 -27.38
C SER A 853 17.53 23.36 -27.96
N ASN A 854 17.28 24.29 -28.89
CA ASN A 854 16.00 24.43 -29.58
C ASN A 854 16.16 24.23 -31.08
N ASN A 855 16.90 23.18 -31.45
CA ASN A 855 17.05 22.79 -32.84
C ASN A 855 15.67 22.59 -33.50
N ILE A 856 15.48 23.21 -34.66
CA ILE A 856 14.32 22.92 -35.51
C ILE A 856 14.59 21.61 -36.26
N SER A 857 13.53 20.89 -36.62
CA SER A 857 13.62 19.55 -37.23
C SER A 857 14.43 19.48 -38.53
N SER A 858 14.71 20.62 -39.17
CA SER A 858 15.53 20.71 -40.38
C SER A 858 17.04 20.88 -40.14
N VAL A 859 17.49 21.11 -38.89
CA VAL A 859 18.92 21.31 -38.57
C VAL A 859 19.63 19.98 -38.27
N GLY A 860 18.88 18.95 -37.84
CA GLY A 860 19.38 17.60 -37.61
C GLY A 860 18.69 16.91 -36.45
N VAL A 861 19.30 15.82 -35.99
CA VAL A 861 18.77 14.94 -34.93
C VAL A 861 19.14 15.51 -33.56
N ASP A 862 18.17 15.94 -32.75
CA ASP A 862 18.38 16.49 -31.38
C ASP A 862 18.12 15.47 -30.26
N GLN A 863 17.73 14.26 -30.64
CA GLN A 863 17.57 13.09 -29.79
C GLN A 863 17.75 11.81 -30.63
N SER A 864 18.44 10.80 -30.11
CA SER A 864 18.69 9.56 -30.84
C SER A 864 18.69 8.33 -29.94
N TYR A 865 18.40 7.18 -30.56
CA TYR A 865 18.64 5.87 -29.99
C TYR A 865 19.82 5.24 -30.73
N LEU A 866 20.91 4.94 -30.02
CA LEU A 866 22.13 4.37 -30.57
C LEU A 866 22.19 2.88 -30.23
N SER A 867 22.53 2.05 -31.22
CA SER A 867 22.62 0.61 -30.98
C SER A 867 23.84 0.28 -30.10
N LEU A 868 23.70 -0.69 -29.21
CA LEU A 868 24.81 -1.24 -28.45
C LEU A 868 25.69 -2.12 -29.37
N LYS A 869 26.99 -1.82 -29.47
CA LYS A 869 27.96 -2.63 -30.21
C LYS A 869 28.53 -3.75 -29.34
N ALA A 870 28.81 -3.46 -28.07
CA ALA A 870 29.29 -4.42 -27.09
C ALA A 870 28.94 -3.97 -25.68
N VAL A 871 28.60 -4.89 -24.79
CA VAL A 871 28.46 -4.65 -23.34
C VAL A 871 29.19 -5.77 -22.62
N GLN A 872 29.86 -5.44 -21.52
CA GLN A 872 30.53 -6.42 -20.67
C GLN A 872 29.89 -6.50 -19.30
N PHE A 873 29.80 -7.72 -18.80
CA PHE A 873 29.19 -8.00 -17.50
C PHE A 873 30.19 -8.67 -16.56
N GLY A 874 30.09 -8.30 -15.27
CA GLY A 874 30.74 -8.94 -14.14
C GLY A 874 29.73 -9.77 -13.36
N ASP A 875 30.17 -10.34 -12.24
CA ASP A 875 29.31 -10.99 -11.23
C ASP A 875 28.26 -11.93 -11.86
N ALA A 876 28.72 -13.04 -12.47
CA ALA A 876 27.86 -14.03 -13.12
C ALA A 876 26.92 -13.49 -14.24
N LEU A 877 27.32 -12.40 -14.91
CA LEU A 877 26.57 -11.70 -15.97
C LEU A 877 25.44 -10.79 -15.46
N GLU A 878 25.49 -10.41 -14.19
CA GLU A 878 24.43 -9.62 -13.53
C GLU A 878 24.83 -8.18 -13.26
N LYS A 879 26.07 -7.76 -13.52
CA LYS A 879 26.53 -6.39 -13.23
C LYS A 879 27.20 -5.72 -14.40
N LEU A 880 26.88 -4.45 -14.67
CA LEU A 880 27.61 -3.64 -15.66
C LEU A 880 29.03 -3.33 -15.16
N ILE A 881 30.03 -3.57 -16.01
CA ILE A 881 31.44 -3.27 -15.70
C ILE A 881 31.83 -1.87 -16.21
N GLY A 882 32.51 -1.09 -15.36
CA GLY A 882 32.99 0.27 -15.65
C GLY A 882 34.52 0.43 -15.75
N PHE A 883 35.31 -0.65 -15.86
CA PHE A 883 36.77 -0.53 -15.97
C PHE A 883 37.18 -0.03 -17.35
N SER A 884 38.16 0.88 -17.41
CA SER A 884 38.59 1.59 -18.64
C SER A 884 38.91 0.70 -19.84
N GLN A 885 39.31 -0.55 -19.64
CA GLN A 885 39.58 -1.51 -20.73
C GLN A 885 38.38 -2.37 -21.14
N LEU A 886 37.30 -2.39 -20.35
CA LEU A 886 36.15 -3.30 -20.46
C LEU A 886 34.82 -2.55 -20.64
N LEU A 887 34.87 -1.27 -21.00
CA LEU A 887 33.69 -0.45 -21.19
C LEU A 887 32.81 -0.96 -22.34
N GLY A 888 31.50 -0.95 -22.11
CA GLY A 888 30.52 -1.09 -23.17
C GLY A 888 30.69 0.00 -24.23
N SER A 889 30.24 -0.28 -25.46
CA SER A 889 30.34 0.64 -26.59
C SER A 889 29.07 0.65 -27.42
N HIS A 890 28.84 1.76 -28.12
CA HIS A 890 27.66 1.99 -28.95
C HIS A 890 28.03 2.51 -30.35
N GLU A 891 27.04 2.63 -31.21
CA GLU A 891 27.14 3.36 -32.48
C GLU A 891 27.47 4.83 -32.25
N ASP A 892 28.14 5.44 -33.21
CA ASP A 892 28.68 6.79 -33.10
C ASP A 892 27.55 7.78 -32.78
N LEU A 893 27.82 8.74 -31.90
CA LEU A 893 26.81 9.68 -31.43
C LEU A 893 26.24 10.49 -32.60
N SER A 894 24.92 10.37 -32.79
CA SER A 894 24.17 11.13 -33.79
C SER A 894 23.34 12.22 -33.11
N LEU A 895 23.98 13.34 -32.77
CA LEU A 895 23.32 14.56 -32.30
C LEU A 895 23.81 15.78 -33.10
N ALA A 896 22.88 16.63 -33.53
CA ALA A 896 23.19 17.88 -34.22
C ALA A 896 23.89 18.88 -33.27
N PRO A 897 24.70 19.80 -33.81
CA PRO A 897 25.20 20.95 -33.05
C PRO A 897 24.06 21.69 -32.34
N PRO A 898 24.25 22.16 -31.10
CA PRO A 898 23.21 22.88 -30.38
C PRO A 898 23.05 24.32 -30.92
N THR A 899 21.85 24.90 -30.81
CA THR A 899 21.59 26.31 -31.20
C THR A 899 22.20 27.34 -30.25
N ASN A 900 22.69 26.90 -29.09
CA ASN A 900 23.24 27.71 -28.00
C ASN A 900 24.21 26.83 -27.18
N ASN A 901 24.74 27.36 -26.08
CA ASN A 901 25.62 26.61 -25.17
C ASN A 901 24.84 25.59 -24.30
N SER A 902 23.98 24.77 -24.93
CA SER A 902 23.22 23.73 -24.26
C SER A 902 24.10 22.52 -23.97
N PRO A 903 24.00 21.91 -22.77
CA PRO A 903 24.53 20.58 -22.55
C PRO A 903 23.67 19.54 -23.29
N ALA A 904 24.20 18.32 -23.38
CA ALA A 904 23.46 17.12 -23.76
C ALA A 904 23.80 15.97 -22.82
N PHE A 905 23.11 14.84 -22.96
CA PHE A 905 23.42 13.64 -22.20
C PHE A 905 23.13 12.39 -23.01
N LYS A 906 23.76 11.28 -22.62
CA LYS A 906 23.43 9.92 -23.06
C LYS A 906 23.23 9.01 -21.85
N THR A 907 22.39 7.99 -22.00
CA THR A 907 22.12 7.04 -20.92
C THR A 907 21.73 5.64 -21.40
N LEU A 908 22.15 4.64 -20.63
CA LEU A 908 21.70 3.25 -20.70
C LEU A 908 20.82 2.96 -19.48
N ASN A 909 19.56 2.61 -19.70
CA ASN A 909 18.68 2.16 -18.63
C ASN A 909 18.85 0.65 -18.36
N TYR A 910 18.67 0.24 -17.11
CA TYR A 910 18.61 -1.17 -16.72
C TYR A 910 17.73 -1.37 -15.48
N ASN A 911 17.04 -2.51 -15.43
CA ASN A 911 16.10 -2.84 -14.36
C ASN A 911 16.86 -3.37 -13.14
N VAL A 912 16.43 -2.98 -11.94
CA VAL A 912 17.02 -3.45 -10.68
C VAL A 912 15.92 -3.76 -9.66
N VAL A 913 16.22 -4.65 -8.72
CA VAL A 913 15.30 -5.02 -7.64
C VAL A 913 15.96 -4.82 -6.29
N ARG A 914 15.28 -4.09 -5.39
CA ARG A 914 15.70 -3.89 -4.01
C ARG A 914 14.52 -4.22 -3.10
N ASN A 915 14.69 -5.13 -2.15
CA ASN A 915 13.64 -5.51 -1.19
C ASN A 915 12.29 -5.89 -1.86
N GLN A 916 12.33 -6.72 -2.92
CA GLN A 916 11.18 -7.10 -3.76
C GLN A 916 10.51 -5.94 -4.54
N GLN A 917 11.11 -4.75 -4.57
CA GLN A 917 10.61 -3.62 -5.34
C GLN A 917 11.45 -3.39 -6.60
N GLY A 918 10.78 -3.16 -7.73
CA GLY A 918 11.45 -2.88 -9.00
C GLY A 918 11.71 -1.39 -9.22
N PHE A 919 12.88 -1.08 -9.78
CA PHE A 919 13.32 0.25 -10.17
C PHE A 919 14.05 0.24 -11.51
N ILE A 920 14.23 1.42 -12.11
CA ILE A 920 15.08 1.61 -13.28
C ILE A 920 16.30 2.43 -12.88
N ASN A 921 17.47 1.86 -13.08
CA ASN A 921 18.74 2.58 -13.02
C ASN A 921 19.12 3.09 -14.42
N TYR A 922 19.90 4.16 -14.44
CA TYR A 922 20.41 4.85 -15.62
C TYR A 922 21.91 5.04 -15.43
N ALA A 923 22.72 4.34 -16.19
CA ALA A 923 24.12 4.71 -16.36
C ALA A 923 24.18 5.86 -17.36
N TYR A 924 24.82 6.97 -17.02
CA TYR A 924 24.73 8.20 -17.80
C TYR A 924 26.08 8.90 -18.00
N THR A 925 26.13 9.74 -19.04
CA THR A 925 27.24 10.63 -19.34
C THR A 925 26.69 11.95 -19.85
N GLY A 926 27.12 13.05 -19.25
CA GLY A 926 26.93 14.40 -19.79
C GLY A 926 27.82 14.62 -21.01
N LEU A 927 27.39 15.52 -21.88
CA LEU A 927 28.06 15.81 -23.15
C LEU A 927 28.15 17.32 -23.32
N THR A 928 29.31 17.79 -23.74
CA THR A 928 29.61 19.20 -24.00
C THR A 928 29.96 19.37 -25.47
N TYR A 929 29.30 20.30 -26.16
CA TYR A 929 29.61 20.58 -27.55
C TYR A 929 30.82 21.51 -27.66
N ASP A 930 31.85 21.07 -28.36
CA ASP A 930 33.03 21.87 -28.68
C ASP A 930 32.86 22.48 -30.08
N SER A 931 32.70 23.80 -30.13
CA SER A 931 32.54 24.52 -31.40
C SER A 931 33.78 24.54 -32.30
N ILE A 932 34.96 24.29 -31.74
CA ILE A 932 36.25 24.23 -32.46
C ILE A 932 36.43 22.85 -33.07
N ALA A 933 36.17 21.79 -32.30
CA ALA A 933 36.20 20.41 -32.78
C ALA A 933 35.01 20.10 -33.72
N GLY A 934 33.87 20.75 -33.49
CA GLY A 934 32.64 20.57 -34.26
C GLY A 934 31.82 19.33 -33.84
N ASP A 935 32.00 18.84 -32.61
CA ASP A 935 31.36 17.63 -32.09
C ASP A 935 31.10 17.71 -30.58
N TRP A 936 30.58 16.61 -30.00
CA TRP A 936 30.22 16.49 -28.58
C TRP A 936 31.28 15.79 -27.71
N GLY A 937 32.49 15.54 -28.23
CA GLY A 937 33.57 14.88 -27.50
C GLY A 937 33.33 13.41 -27.13
N ASP A 938 32.34 12.75 -27.76
CA ASP A 938 31.88 11.42 -27.42
C ASP A 938 32.86 10.31 -27.82
N ASP A 939 33.29 9.48 -26.87
CA ASP A 939 34.21 8.37 -27.11
C ASP A 939 33.54 7.06 -27.56
N SER A 940 32.22 7.09 -27.82
CA SER A 940 31.39 5.92 -28.13
C SER A 940 31.42 4.82 -27.06
N LYS A 941 31.75 5.16 -25.80
CA LYS A 941 31.75 4.24 -24.64
C LYS A 941 30.65 4.55 -23.65
N ILE A 942 30.35 3.57 -22.80
CA ILE A 942 29.38 3.71 -21.71
C ILE A 942 30.17 3.67 -20.41
N HIS A 943 30.33 4.84 -19.79
CA HIS A 943 31.03 4.98 -18.53
C HIS A 943 30.10 4.60 -17.38
N ILE A 944 30.53 3.62 -16.58
CA ILE A 944 29.78 3.16 -15.40
C ILE A 944 30.53 3.60 -14.15
N ALA A 945 29.94 4.54 -13.41
CA ALA A 945 30.42 4.95 -12.10
C ALA A 945 29.28 4.80 -11.08
N SER A 946 29.59 4.34 -9.87
CA SER A 946 28.67 4.48 -8.75
C SER A 946 28.46 5.94 -8.43
N ASN A 947 27.23 6.29 -8.04
CA ASN A 947 26.83 7.65 -7.74
C ASN A 947 27.16 8.58 -8.91
N GLN A 948 28.06 9.55 -8.71
CA GLN A 948 28.43 10.53 -9.69
C GLN A 948 29.91 10.89 -9.57
N THR A 949 30.58 11.09 -10.70
CA THR A 949 31.94 11.59 -10.80
C THR A 949 32.13 12.36 -12.12
N THR A 950 33.34 12.81 -12.42
CA THR A 950 33.68 13.51 -13.67
C THR A 950 34.77 12.79 -14.44
N ILE A 951 34.75 12.92 -15.77
CA ILE A 951 35.82 12.50 -16.68
C ILE A 951 36.02 13.56 -17.77
N PRO A 952 37.26 13.75 -18.27
CA PRO A 952 37.47 14.53 -19.50
C PRO A 952 36.94 13.76 -20.71
N ASP A 953 36.32 14.47 -21.65
CA ASP A 953 35.91 13.95 -22.96
C ASP A 953 37.06 13.95 -23.97
N GLN A 954 36.79 13.55 -25.22
CA GLN A 954 37.81 13.50 -26.27
C GLN A 954 38.39 14.87 -26.65
N ASN A 955 37.67 15.96 -26.33
CA ASN A 955 38.08 17.34 -26.56
C ASN A 955 38.70 17.99 -25.31
N GLY A 956 38.72 17.28 -24.18
CA GLY A 956 39.25 17.76 -22.91
C GLY A 956 38.25 18.53 -22.05
N ASN A 957 36.96 18.57 -22.40
CA ASN A 957 35.93 19.14 -21.53
C ASN A 957 35.58 18.15 -20.42
N GLU A 958 35.39 18.64 -19.20
CA GLU A 958 35.02 17.80 -18.06
C GLU A 958 33.51 17.54 -18.04
N ASN A 959 33.11 16.27 -18.10
CA ASN A 959 31.71 15.86 -18.16
C ASN A 959 31.35 14.93 -16.97
N LEU A 960 30.11 15.05 -16.50
CA LEU A 960 29.57 14.18 -15.45
C LEU A 960 29.29 12.76 -15.98
N ILE A 961 29.64 11.76 -15.19
CA ILE A 961 29.24 10.36 -15.40
C ILE A 961 28.71 9.77 -14.10
N GLY A 962 27.84 8.78 -14.20
CA GLY A 962 27.27 8.19 -12.99
C GLY A 962 26.21 7.13 -13.22
N THR A 963 25.65 6.69 -12.10
CA THR A 963 24.48 5.82 -12.04
C THR A 963 23.41 6.50 -11.20
N ALA A 964 22.20 6.63 -11.75
CA ALA A 964 21.06 7.17 -11.04
C ALA A 964 19.83 6.27 -11.17
N CYS A 965 18.99 6.22 -10.15
CA CYS A 965 17.78 5.41 -10.08
C CYS A 965 16.53 6.30 -10.12
N CYS A 966 15.43 5.84 -10.71
CA CYS A 966 14.13 6.50 -10.53
C CYS A 966 13.80 6.66 -9.04
N VAL A 967 13.18 7.80 -8.67
CA VAL A 967 13.01 8.20 -7.26
C VAL A 967 12.01 7.33 -6.48
N GLU A 968 11.06 6.69 -7.16
CA GLU A 968 10.04 5.84 -6.57
C GLU A 968 10.08 4.40 -7.13
N SER A 969 9.62 3.45 -6.32
CA SER A 969 9.41 2.07 -6.75
C SER A 969 8.32 1.99 -7.82
N LEU A 970 8.50 1.08 -8.78
CA LEU A 970 7.49 0.77 -9.79
C LEU A 970 6.42 -0.21 -9.29
N GLY A 971 6.69 -0.92 -8.19
CA GLY A 971 5.83 -1.94 -7.61
C GLY A 971 6.59 -3.19 -7.18
N TRP A 972 5.86 -4.29 -7.00
CA TRP A 972 6.37 -5.54 -6.42
C TRP A 972 6.85 -6.54 -7.47
N ILE A 973 7.92 -7.26 -7.15
CA ILE A 973 8.40 -8.45 -7.82
C ILE A 973 8.07 -9.65 -6.92
N LYS A 974 7.49 -10.69 -7.50
CA LYS A 974 7.15 -11.92 -6.77
C LYS A 974 8.41 -12.75 -6.51
N LYS A 975 8.54 -13.31 -5.30
CA LYS A 975 9.64 -14.20 -4.93
C LYS A 975 9.58 -15.56 -5.61
#